data_AF-A0A317JLJ0-F1
#
_entry.id   AF-A0A317JLJ0-F1
#
_cell.length_a   1.000
_cell.length_b   1.000
_cell.length_c   1.000
_cell.angle_alpha   90.00
_cell.angle_beta   90.00
_cell.angle_gamma   90.00
#
_symmetry.space_group_name_H-M   'P 1'
#
loop_
_entity.id
_entity.type
_entity.pdbx_description
1 polymer ?
#
loop_
_entity_poly.entity_id
_entity_poly.type
_entity_poly.pdbx_seq_one_letter_code
_entity_poly.pdbx_strand_id
1 'polypeptide(L)'
;MLPSYDNAYANWANAGLASVGGIPDRTKICATVNPLGGGQDDFNNIQNAINSCPAGQVVQLGAGAFNVHMADLPIQIATGITLRGSGNCGGSSSPYCQTSISVVDGALAYTGGKCGTSTSNEVTCPNGGPAIIQLAPVNPDYNYSWAKCGNVGAVLGTGCGATPLTADASQGQTTIQVQDTSRVSVGMWVLIDEASGAGWVADPLNAWSGYGSVWAASDWLNSSGNPATGRVMWAKSQNGDGWDFSSTYPYEANSAGCWHSFCDRPTAELHLITSIGAGPCPGTSCTLTFDDPLTIAFRQSGGHNAQVYGPLYGSNSTYQTPISFLQNAGVENLSLLRGVNGGMELEFCAYCWIKNVEVGDWYGGGINIEYSVRSEINNTYVHHCWNSVNNGGEYPIALDNASTEILITNSITNFAGKGMVARAAGAGSVVSYNYMDDTMYDAESGIGDYWLDMDINATHYSGPHHVLFEGNWGDNLDGDHTHGNSVYMTFFRNQSTGMRTPFTDLSLNQTVNDAAGIAYACGTSGPSGCTLNKPGPFRAAGPAAYNYWYAFVGNVLGVAGVSTAANGWTYQGDFTASRIFMLGWNSGPGGQDPYLNGVSGSYIFIHGNYDYLNNSVKWDSNTPDQTLPNSFYLASKPVFFSAGSGGYPWPWVTPTGAQQIQTGPSGCGGTCSALPAKARYEAGTPLAQP
;
A
#
# COMPACT_ATOMS: atom_id res chain seq x y z
N MET A 1 11.75 -20.82 -19.64
CA MET A 1 10.36 -20.52 -19.26
C MET A 1 10.11 -21.20 -17.95
N LEU A 2 9.88 -20.43 -16.89
CA LEU A 2 9.41 -20.96 -15.62
C LEU A 2 8.01 -21.59 -15.85
N PRO A 3 7.59 -22.60 -15.08
CA PRO A 3 6.19 -23.04 -15.05
C PRO A 3 5.25 -21.83 -14.94
N SER A 4 4.03 -21.91 -15.49
CA SER A 4 3.12 -20.76 -15.48
C SER A 4 2.82 -20.22 -14.07
N TYR A 5 2.86 -21.08 -13.05
CA TYR A 5 2.69 -20.71 -11.64
C TYR A 5 3.94 -20.03 -11.03
N ASP A 6 5.11 -20.16 -11.66
CA ASP A 6 6.35 -19.49 -11.26
C ASP A 6 6.65 -18.27 -12.18
N ASN A 7 5.76 -17.94 -13.13
CA ASN A 7 5.97 -16.83 -14.05
C ASN A 7 5.54 -15.49 -13.42
N ALA A 8 6.44 -14.91 -12.64
CA ALA A 8 6.23 -13.64 -11.95
C ALA A 8 5.77 -12.48 -12.88
N TYR A 9 6.17 -12.47 -14.16
CA TYR A 9 5.77 -11.42 -15.11
C TYR A 9 4.26 -11.37 -15.36
N ALA A 10 3.57 -12.53 -15.30
CA ALA A 10 2.14 -12.59 -15.54
C ALA A 10 1.34 -11.91 -14.42
N ASN A 11 1.84 -11.96 -13.18
CA ASN A 11 1.16 -11.42 -12.00
C ASN A 11 1.03 -9.89 -12.04
N TRP A 12 1.93 -9.20 -12.74
CA TRP A 12 2.02 -7.73 -12.71
C TRP A 12 1.65 -7.08 -14.04
N ALA A 13 1.25 -7.87 -15.04
CA ALA A 13 1.01 -7.39 -16.40
C ALA A 13 -0.15 -6.39 -16.50
N ASN A 14 -1.11 -6.47 -15.58
CA ASN A 14 -2.30 -5.62 -15.56
C ASN A 14 -2.25 -4.50 -14.51
N ALA A 15 -1.15 -4.36 -13.76
CA ALA A 15 -1.07 -3.39 -12.67
C ALA A 15 -1.43 -1.96 -13.15
N GLY A 16 -2.31 -1.30 -12.40
CA GLY A 16 -2.85 0.01 -12.76
C GLY A 16 -3.71 -0.07 -14.02
N LEU A 17 -3.57 0.93 -14.89
CA LEU A 17 -4.36 1.02 -16.12
C LEU A 17 -3.65 0.35 -17.32
N ALA A 18 -2.62 -0.48 -17.09
CA ALA A 18 -1.81 -1.06 -18.15
C ALA A 18 -2.64 -1.87 -19.17
N SER A 19 -3.61 -2.66 -18.69
CA SER A 19 -4.50 -3.48 -19.53
C SER A 19 -5.46 -2.67 -20.42
N VAL A 20 -5.64 -1.38 -20.14
CA VAL A 20 -6.49 -0.46 -20.91
C VAL A 20 -5.71 0.66 -21.62
N GLY A 21 -4.37 0.58 -21.63
CA GLY A 21 -3.50 1.52 -22.33
C GLY A 21 -3.06 2.74 -21.52
N GLY A 22 -3.27 2.74 -20.20
CA GLY A 22 -2.89 3.81 -19.27
C GLY A 22 -3.99 4.84 -19.01
N ILE A 23 -3.64 5.86 -18.22
CA ILE A 23 -4.56 6.95 -17.85
C ILE A 23 -5.05 7.71 -19.09
N PRO A 24 -6.38 7.84 -19.31
CA PRO A 24 -6.93 8.46 -20.51
C PRO A 24 -6.73 9.98 -20.53
N ASP A 25 -6.41 10.53 -21.71
CA ASP A 25 -6.36 11.98 -21.91
C ASP A 25 -7.74 12.54 -22.27
N ARG A 26 -8.46 13.05 -21.26
CA ARG A 26 -9.77 13.69 -21.43
C ARG A 26 -9.64 15.19 -21.67
N THR A 27 -10.17 15.68 -22.78
CA THR A 27 -10.10 17.10 -23.18
C THR A 27 -11.45 17.82 -23.15
N LYS A 28 -12.57 17.09 -23.11
CA LYS A 28 -13.92 17.68 -23.11
C LYS A 28 -14.32 18.11 -21.70
N ILE A 29 -14.44 19.41 -21.47
CA ILE A 29 -14.87 20.01 -20.21
C ILE A 29 -16.40 20.11 -20.20
N CYS A 30 -17.06 19.52 -19.19
CA CYS A 30 -18.51 19.59 -18.99
C CYS A 30 -18.93 20.79 -18.14
N ALA A 31 -18.06 21.21 -17.20
CA ALA A 31 -18.29 22.31 -16.28
C ALA A 31 -16.96 22.94 -15.87
N THR A 32 -16.98 24.25 -15.63
CA THR A 32 -15.86 24.97 -14.99
C THR A 32 -16.38 25.61 -13.71
N VAL A 33 -15.76 25.29 -12.57
CA VAL A 33 -16.11 25.81 -11.25
C VAL A 33 -14.96 26.69 -10.78
N ASN A 34 -15.23 27.93 -10.38
CA ASN A 34 -14.23 28.81 -9.77
C ASN A 34 -14.51 28.92 -8.28
N PRO A 35 -13.48 29.14 -7.44
CA PRO A 35 -13.69 29.30 -6.01
C PRO A 35 -14.53 30.54 -5.74
N LEU A 36 -15.46 30.44 -4.78
CA LEU A 36 -16.33 31.55 -4.36
C LEU A 36 -15.54 32.70 -3.73
N GLY A 37 -14.41 32.38 -3.08
CA GLY A 37 -13.58 33.33 -2.38
C GLY A 37 -14.18 33.83 -1.06
N GLY A 38 -13.42 34.62 -0.31
CA GLY A 38 -13.87 35.21 0.96
C GLY A 38 -14.18 34.20 2.06
N GLY A 39 -13.64 32.97 1.99
CA GLY A 39 -13.88 31.92 2.98
C GLY A 39 -15.24 31.22 2.85
N GLN A 40 -15.96 31.41 1.74
CA GLN A 40 -17.23 30.71 1.49
C GLN A 40 -16.98 29.23 1.18
N ASP A 41 -17.93 28.39 1.57
CA ASP A 41 -17.92 26.96 1.29
C ASP A 41 -18.27 26.66 -0.17
N ASP A 42 -17.34 25.98 -0.85
CA ASP A 42 -17.39 25.63 -2.26
C ASP A 42 -17.99 24.24 -2.52
N PHE A 43 -18.24 23.44 -1.46
CA PHE A 43 -18.66 22.04 -1.58
C PHE A 43 -19.82 21.85 -2.55
N ASN A 44 -20.91 22.59 -2.34
CA ASN A 44 -22.12 22.47 -3.15
C ASN A 44 -21.89 22.79 -4.64
N ASN A 45 -21.01 23.74 -4.95
CA ASN A 45 -20.71 24.11 -6.34
C ASN A 45 -19.92 22.99 -7.04
N ILE A 46 -18.95 22.41 -6.34
CA ILE A 46 -18.15 21.30 -6.85
C ILE A 46 -19.04 20.07 -7.04
N GLN A 47 -19.81 19.68 -6.03
CA GLN A 47 -20.64 18.48 -6.08
C GLN A 47 -21.74 18.57 -7.14
N ASN A 48 -22.37 19.74 -7.31
CA ASN A 48 -23.38 19.94 -8.38
C ASN A 48 -22.78 19.82 -9.78
N ALA A 49 -21.55 20.31 -9.98
CA ALA A 49 -20.85 20.18 -11.25
C ALA A 49 -20.48 18.72 -11.54
N ILE A 50 -20.01 17.97 -10.54
CA ILE A 50 -19.74 16.53 -10.63
C ILE A 50 -21.01 15.77 -11.01
N ASN A 51 -22.10 15.98 -10.27
CA ASN A 51 -23.38 15.28 -10.47
C ASN A 51 -23.98 15.53 -11.87
N SER A 52 -23.69 16.68 -12.46
CA SER A 52 -24.19 17.07 -13.79
C SER A 52 -23.26 16.67 -14.94
N CYS A 53 -22.04 16.24 -14.64
CA CYS A 53 -21.02 15.98 -15.65
C CYS A 53 -21.22 14.61 -16.31
N PRO A 54 -21.35 14.53 -17.65
CA PRO A 54 -21.48 13.25 -18.31
C PRO A 54 -20.17 12.44 -18.24
N ALA A 55 -20.28 11.12 -18.11
CA ALA A 55 -19.13 10.21 -18.14
C ALA A 55 -18.20 10.47 -19.35
N GLY A 56 -16.90 10.28 -19.14
CA GLY A 56 -15.85 10.55 -20.12
C GLY A 56 -15.42 12.01 -20.23
N GLN A 57 -15.98 12.92 -19.42
CA GLN A 57 -15.69 14.36 -19.47
C GLN A 57 -14.99 14.85 -18.18
N VAL A 58 -14.63 16.14 -18.18
CA VAL A 58 -13.85 16.79 -17.12
C VAL A 58 -14.68 17.87 -16.42
N VAL A 59 -14.77 17.81 -15.10
CA VAL A 59 -15.09 18.97 -14.26
C VAL A 59 -13.78 19.70 -14.01
N GLN A 60 -13.68 20.91 -14.54
CA GLN A 60 -12.49 21.74 -14.42
C GLN A 60 -12.64 22.71 -13.24
N LEU A 61 -11.79 22.59 -12.23
CA LEU A 61 -11.65 23.57 -11.16
C LEU A 61 -10.72 24.69 -11.61
N GLY A 62 -11.16 25.94 -11.47
CA GLY A 62 -10.39 27.15 -11.73
C GLY A 62 -9.25 27.32 -10.72
N ALA A 63 -8.16 27.98 -11.10
CA ALA A 63 -7.06 28.25 -10.18
C ALA A 63 -7.54 29.10 -8.99
N GLY A 64 -7.11 28.73 -7.79
CA GLY A 64 -7.45 29.35 -6.51
C GLY A 64 -7.75 28.31 -5.42
N ALA A 65 -8.03 28.82 -4.22
CA ALA A 65 -8.32 28.00 -3.05
C ALA A 65 -9.84 27.81 -2.90
N PHE A 66 -10.29 26.57 -3.00
CA PHE A 66 -11.63 26.13 -2.68
C PHE A 66 -11.67 25.74 -1.20
N ASN A 67 -12.64 26.28 -0.47
CA ASN A 67 -12.84 25.95 0.94
C ASN A 67 -13.98 24.96 1.06
N VAL A 68 -13.80 23.93 1.87
CA VAL A 68 -14.86 22.98 2.24
C VAL A 68 -14.83 22.74 3.75
N HIS A 69 -15.93 22.25 4.30
CA HIS A 69 -16.02 21.90 5.72
C HIS A 69 -16.12 20.39 5.91
N MET A 70 -15.58 19.88 7.03
CA MET A 70 -15.65 18.46 7.39
C MET A 70 -17.10 17.93 7.38
N ALA A 71 -18.07 18.77 7.75
CA ALA A 71 -19.48 18.37 7.84
C ALA A 71 -20.14 18.09 6.48
N ASP A 72 -19.55 18.60 5.38
CA ASP A 72 -20.09 18.46 4.03
C ASP A 72 -19.43 17.32 3.23
N LEU A 73 -18.25 16.88 3.66
CA LEU A 73 -17.48 15.82 3.01
C LEU A 73 -18.21 14.45 3.05
N PRO A 74 -17.90 13.52 2.11
CA PRO A 74 -16.88 13.61 1.06
C PRO A 74 -17.37 14.35 -0.20
N ILE A 75 -16.43 14.91 -0.98
CA ILE A 75 -16.70 15.22 -2.39
C ILE A 75 -16.77 13.90 -3.16
N GLN A 76 -17.98 13.50 -3.56
CA GLN A 76 -18.25 12.21 -4.16
C GLN A 76 -18.07 12.23 -5.68
N ILE A 77 -17.25 11.34 -6.21
CA ILE A 77 -17.18 11.01 -7.64
C ILE A 77 -17.76 9.61 -7.82
N ALA A 78 -19.00 9.52 -8.31
CA ALA A 78 -19.70 8.25 -8.57
C ALA A 78 -19.96 7.98 -10.06
N THR A 79 -19.36 8.77 -10.94
CA THR A 79 -19.45 8.63 -12.39
C THR A 79 -18.05 8.67 -12.97
N GLY A 80 -17.81 7.95 -14.07
CA GLY A 80 -16.52 7.91 -14.76
C GLY A 80 -16.13 9.24 -15.41
N ILE A 81 -15.82 10.25 -14.59
CA ILE A 81 -15.40 11.61 -14.97
C ILE A 81 -14.00 11.89 -14.42
N THR A 82 -13.42 13.02 -14.82
CA THR A 82 -12.20 13.53 -14.19
C THR A 82 -12.51 14.82 -13.46
N LEU A 83 -12.17 14.90 -12.17
CA LEU A 83 -12.09 16.18 -11.47
C LEU A 83 -10.67 16.71 -11.60
N ARG A 84 -10.50 17.86 -12.27
CA ARG A 84 -9.18 18.37 -12.63
C ARG A 84 -8.99 19.81 -12.19
N GLY A 85 -7.90 20.11 -11.51
CA GLY A 85 -7.45 21.49 -11.25
C GLY A 85 -6.85 22.15 -12.49
N SER A 86 -6.93 23.48 -12.55
CA SER A 86 -6.29 24.28 -13.59
C SER A 86 -5.08 25.04 -13.04
N GLY A 87 -4.25 25.58 -13.93
CA GLY A 87 -3.01 26.24 -13.54
C GLY A 87 -1.86 25.26 -13.33
N ASN A 88 -0.77 25.78 -12.79
CA ASN A 88 0.49 25.06 -12.62
C ASN A 88 0.55 24.29 -11.29
N CYS A 89 1.19 23.12 -11.30
CA CYS A 89 1.57 22.34 -10.10
C CYS A 89 3.09 22.36 -9.84
N GLY A 90 3.76 23.44 -10.22
CA GLY A 90 5.19 23.66 -10.00
C GLY A 90 5.48 24.66 -8.89
N GLY A 91 4.61 24.75 -7.88
CA GLY A 91 4.89 25.55 -6.68
C GLY A 91 6.12 25.05 -5.93
N SER A 92 6.70 25.90 -5.07
CA SER A 92 7.84 25.55 -4.20
C SER A 92 7.47 25.40 -2.72
N SER A 93 6.17 25.44 -2.42
CA SER A 93 5.60 25.29 -1.09
C SER A 93 4.14 24.88 -1.23
N SER A 94 3.59 24.18 -0.22
CA SER A 94 2.17 23.84 -0.17
C SER A 94 1.27 25.09 -0.11
N PRO A 95 0.15 25.15 -0.87
CA PRO A 95 -0.25 24.19 -1.91
C PRO A 95 0.68 24.27 -3.13
N TYR A 96 1.17 23.11 -3.59
CA TYR A 96 2.05 22.98 -4.75
C TYR A 96 1.31 23.19 -6.08
N CYS A 97 -0.01 22.98 -6.11
CA CYS A 97 -0.88 23.32 -7.22
C CYS A 97 -1.61 24.65 -6.99
N GLN A 98 -1.78 25.42 -8.08
CA GLN A 98 -2.56 26.66 -8.05
C GLN A 98 -4.05 26.44 -7.79
N THR A 99 -4.58 25.24 -8.07
CA THR A 99 -5.91 24.82 -7.65
C THR A 99 -5.77 23.96 -6.39
N SER A 100 -6.41 24.37 -5.30
CA SER A 100 -6.41 23.61 -4.04
C SER A 100 -7.81 23.49 -3.45
N ILE A 101 -8.09 22.36 -2.80
CA ILE A 101 -9.25 22.17 -1.93
C ILE A 101 -8.71 22.01 -0.51
N SER A 102 -9.17 22.86 0.40
CA SER A 102 -8.76 22.81 1.81
C SER A 102 -9.96 22.68 2.73
N VAL A 103 -9.85 21.75 3.68
CA VAL A 103 -10.84 21.58 4.74
C VAL A 103 -10.59 22.63 5.82
N VAL A 104 -11.41 23.68 5.86
CA VAL A 104 -11.10 24.88 6.66
C VAL A 104 -11.15 24.62 8.16
N ASP A 105 -11.99 23.69 8.60
CA ASP A 105 -12.10 23.22 9.98
C ASP A 105 -11.42 21.87 10.22
N GLY A 106 -10.60 21.41 9.27
CA GLY A 106 -9.90 20.12 9.30
C GLY A 106 -8.62 20.10 10.15
N ALA A 107 -7.69 19.20 9.80
CA ALA A 107 -6.49 18.93 10.57
C ALA A 107 -5.63 20.19 10.80
N LEU A 108 -5.04 20.31 12.00
CA LEU A 108 -4.16 21.41 12.40
C LEU A 108 -2.75 20.90 12.65
N ALA A 109 -1.78 21.53 12.00
CA ALA A 109 -0.37 21.25 12.24
C ALA A 109 0.02 21.49 13.71
N TYR A 110 0.84 20.59 14.27
CA TYR A 110 1.45 20.72 15.60
C TYR A 110 0.48 20.74 16.80
N THR A 111 -0.69 20.14 16.65
CA THR A 111 -1.70 20.16 17.72
C THR A 111 -1.92 18.80 18.39
N GLY A 112 -1.18 17.75 18.01
CA GLY A 112 -1.39 16.40 18.53
C GLY A 112 -2.76 15.84 18.12
N GLY A 113 -3.06 15.89 16.82
CA GLY A 113 -4.33 15.40 16.29
C GLY A 113 -5.56 16.25 16.61
N LYS A 114 -5.43 17.58 16.63
CA LYS A 114 -6.60 18.48 16.69
C LYS A 114 -7.01 18.98 15.32
N CYS A 115 -8.27 19.38 15.27
CA CYS A 115 -8.93 19.95 14.11
C CYS A 115 -9.47 21.33 14.46
N GLY A 116 -9.81 22.13 13.46
CA GLY A 116 -10.43 23.43 13.67
C GLY A 116 -9.95 24.48 12.67
N THR A 117 -10.35 25.72 12.87
CA THR A 117 -9.99 26.81 11.93
C THR A 117 -8.64 27.45 12.23
N SER A 118 -8.12 27.24 13.44
CA SER A 118 -6.82 27.73 13.91
C SER A 118 -6.46 27.06 15.24
N THR A 119 -5.21 27.17 15.67
CA THR A 119 -4.76 26.73 17.00
C THR A 119 -5.45 27.46 18.17
N SER A 120 -6.06 28.63 17.92
CA SER A 120 -6.88 29.32 18.93
C SER A 120 -8.33 28.83 18.99
N ASN A 121 -8.76 28.03 18.02
CA ASN A 121 -10.12 27.50 17.88
C ASN A 121 -10.06 26.00 17.55
N GLU A 122 -9.24 25.27 18.31
CA GLU A 122 -9.04 23.84 18.12
C GLU A 122 -10.11 23.00 18.85
N VAL A 123 -10.42 21.85 18.28
CA VAL A 123 -11.29 20.82 18.83
C VAL A 123 -10.63 19.46 18.62
N THR A 124 -11.08 18.44 19.38
CA THR A 124 -10.71 17.06 19.07
C THR A 124 -11.23 16.71 17.67
N CYS A 125 -10.35 16.20 16.80
CA CYS A 125 -10.79 15.71 15.50
C CYS A 125 -11.85 14.62 15.69
N PRO A 126 -12.91 14.58 14.84
CA PRO A 126 -13.84 13.47 14.87
C PRO A 126 -13.07 12.15 14.69
N ASN A 127 -13.42 11.15 15.51
CA ASN A 127 -12.90 9.80 15.33
C ASN A 127 -13.69 9.14 14.20
N GLY A 128 -13.05 9.00 13.04
CA GLY A 128 -13.73 8.65 11.79
C GLY A 128 -14.39 9.87 11.11
N GLY A 129 -14.61 9.74 9.81
CA GLY A 129 -15.15 10.78 8.93
C GLY A 129 -14.76 10.48 7.48
N PRO A 130 -15.41 11.07 6.48
CA PRO A 130 -15.08 10.76 5.10
C PRO A 130 -13.84 11.49 4.62
N ALA A 131 -13.12 10.88 3.68
CA ALA A 131 -12.00 11.53 2.99
C ALA A 131 -12.42 12.84 2.29
N ILE A 132 -11.46 13.70 1.91
CA ILE A 132 -11.79 14.93 1.15
C ILE A 132 -12.48 14.58 -0.16
N ILE A 133 -11.93 13.61 -0.89
CA ILE A 133 -12.51 13.09 -2.14
C ILE A 133 -12.65 11.58 -2.04
N GLN A 134 -13.84 11.10 -2.35
CA GLN A 134 -14.14 9.68 -2.46
C GLN A 134 -14.51 9.32 -3.90
N LEU A 135 -13.79 8.36 -4.49
CA LEU A 135 -14.14 7.72 -5.75
C LEU A 135 -14.83 6.41 -5.40
N ALA A 136 -16.16 6.39 -5.47
CA ALA A 136 -16.95 5.19 -5.17
C ALA A 136 -18.28 5.21 -5.95
N PRO A 137 -18.84 4.04 -6.31
CA PRO A 137 -20.10 3.97 -7.06
C PRO A 137 -21.33 4.42 -6.24
N VAL A 138 -21.23 4.51 -4.91
CA VAL A 138 -22.30 4.90 -3.97
C VAL A 138 -21.72 5.66 -2.77
N ASN A 139 -22.56 6.43 -2.06
CA ASN A 139 -22.25 7.18 -0.82
C ASN A 139 -23.36 6.92 0.21
N PRO A 140 -23.09 6.92 1.54
CA PRO A 140 -21.81 7.28 2.21
C PRO A 140 -20.80 6.14 2.29
N ASP A 141 -19.58 6.44 2.78
CA ASP A 141 -18.59 5.47 3.29
C ASP A 141 -19.32 4.32 3.96
N TYR A 142 -19.38 3.19 3.26
CA TYR A 142 -19.98 2.03 3.83
C TYR A 142 -18.97 1.50 4.84
N ASN A 143 -19.31 1.59 6.12
CA ASN A 143 -18.76 0.68 7.12
C ASN A 143 -19.00 -0.73 6.56
N TYR A 144 -17.93 -1.35 6.01
CA TYR A 144 -17.89 -2.39 4.98
C TYR A 144 -18.67 -3.67 5.33
N SER A 145 -19.98 -3.51 5.47
CA SER A 145 -20.93 -4.59 5.43
C SER A 145 -21.24 -4.72 3.96
N TRP A 146 -20.73 -5.78 3.35
CA TRP A 146 -21.61 -6.59 2.54
C TRP A 146 -22.81 -6.99 3.40
N ALA A 147 -23.75 -6.05 3.57
CA ALA A 147 -25.14 -6.30 3.35
C ALA A 147 -25.68 -7.56 4.09
N LYS A 148 -25.80 -7.48 5.42
CA LYS A 148 -26.24 -8.57 6.34
C LYS A 148 -25.38 -9.85 6.41
N CYS A 149 -24.17 -9.84 5.86
CA CYS A 149 -23.12 -10.79 6.26
C CYS A 149 -22.45 -10.37 7.59
N GLY A 150 -22.96 -9.28 8.17
CA GLY A 150 -22.34 -8.47 9.22
C GLY A 150 -21.27 -7.54 8.64
N ASN A 151 -20.83 -6.55 9.42
CA ASN A 151 -19.73 -5.68 9.01
C ASN A 151 -18.45 -6.51 8.86
N VAL A 152 -17.42 -5.96 8.20
CA VAL A 152 -16.03 -6.10 8.69
C VAL A 152 -16.09 -6.14 10.23
N GLY A 153 -15.84 -7.30 10.82
CA GLY A 153 -16.19 -7.59 12.22
C GLY A 153 -17.34 -8.58 12.48
N ALA A 154 -17.75 -9.51 11.60
CA ALA A 154 -18.83 -10.46 11.91
C ALA A 154 -18.68 -11.87 11.32
N VAL A 155 -19.11 -12.91 12.06
CA VAL A 155 -19.18 -14.30 11.58
C VAL A 155 -20.14 -14.39 10.40
N LEU A 156 -19.66 -14.92 9.27
CA LEU A 156 -20.47 -15.14 8.07
C LEU A 156 -21.74 -15.95 8.38
N GLY A 157 -22.90 -15.37 8.06
CA GLY A 157 -24.14 -16.12 7.93
C GLY A 157 -24.20 -16.87 6.60
N THR A 158 -24.91 -18.00 6.56
CA THR A 158 -25.28 -18.67 5.31
C THR A 158 -26.25 -17.77 4.51
N GLY A 159 -25.97 -17.49 3.23
CA GLY A 159 -26.91 -16.80 2.32
C GLY A 159 -26.47 -15.46 1.69
N CYS A 160 -25.21 -15.06 1.84
CA CYS A 160 -24.63 -13.80 1.36
C CYS A 160 -24.49 -13.60 -0.16
N GLY A 161 -24.99 -14.53 -0.98
CA GLY A 161 -24.75 -14.52 -2.43
C GLY A 161 -23.36 -14.94 -2.86
N ALA A 162 -22.54 -15.42 -1.92
CA ALA A 162 -21.35 -16.19 -2.23
C ALA A 162 -21.73 -17.50 -2.94
N THR A 163 -20.96 -17.84 -3.96
CA THR A 163 -20.99 -19.14 -4.61
C THR A 163 -19.71 -19.90 -4.24
N PRO A 164 -19.80 -21.02 -3.50
CA PRO A 164 -18.64 -21.84 -3.21
C PRO A 164 -18.01 -22.41 -4.48
N LEU A 165 -16.69 -22.59 -4.45
CA LEU A 165 -16.00 -23.40 -5.44
C LEU A 165 -16.44 -24.87 -5.29
N THR A 166 -16.38 -25.64 -6.39
CA THR A 166 -16.64 -27.09 -6.36
C THR A 166 -15.36 -27.93 -6.40
N ALA A 167 -14.22 -27.29 -6.66
CA ALA A 167 -12.89 -27.88 -6.63
C ALA A 167 -11.85 -26.80 -6.32
N ASP A 168 -10.66 -27.22 -5.88
CA ASP A 168 -9.52 -26.30 -5.71
C ASP A 168 -9.15 -25.66 -7.04
N ALA A 169 -8.89 -24.36 -7.00
CA ALA A 169 -8.37 -23.59 -8.11
C ALA A 169 -6.87 -23.33 -7.90
N SER A 170 -6.06 -23.67 -8.90
CA SER A 170 -4.61 -23.50 -8.85
C SER A 170 -4.20 -22.08 -9.25
N GLN A 171 -3.13 -21.58 -8.64
CA GLN A 171 -2.40 -20.40 -9.13
C GLN A 171 -2.15 -20.50 -10.64
N GLY A 172 -2.33 -19.40 -11.36
CA GLY A 172 -2.18 -19.34 -12.82
C GLY A 172 -3.42 -19.78 -13.61
N GLN A 173 -4.44 -20.35 -12.97
CA GLN A 173 -5.70 -20.66 -13.65
C GLN A 173 -6.50 -19.37 -13.91
N THR A 174 -7.13 -19.30 -15.07
CA THR A 174 -8.11 -18.25 -15.41
C THR A 174 -9.54 -18.77 -15.36
N THR A 175 -9.75 -20.07 -15.12
CA THR A 175 -11.08 -20.69 -15.10
C THR A 175 -11.25 -21.50 -13.84
N ILE A 176 -12.32 -21.23 -13.09
CA ILE A 176 -12.67 -21.91 -11.84
C ILE A 176 -14.02 -22.62 -11.95
N GLN A 177 -14.22 -23.63 -11.11
CA GLN A 177 -15.49 -24.35 -10.99
C GLN A 177 -16.24 -23.87 -9.74
N VAL A 178 -17.50 -23.46 -9.90
CA VAL A 178 -18.34 -22.92 -8.83
C VAL A 178 -19.67 -23.69 -8.74
N GLN A 179 -20.41 -23.57 -7.63
CA GLN A 179 -21.69 -24.28 -7.47
C GLN A 179 -22.83 -23.66 -8.30
N ASP A 180 -22.83 -22.34 -8.48
CA ASP A 180 -23.92 -21.55 -9.05
C ASP A 180 -23.42 -20.24 -9.70
N THR A 181 -23.83 -19.99 -10.94
CA THR A 181 -23.50 -18.76 -11.67
C THR A 181 -24.69 -17.81 -11.78
N SER A 182 -25.83 -18.11 -11.13
CA SER A 182 -27.08 -17.35 -11.26
C SER A 182 -27.01 -15.90 -10.77
N ARG A 183 -26.00 -15.56 -9.96
CA ARG A 183 -25.84 -14.25 -9.31
C ARG A 183 -24.72 -13.39 -9.90
N VAL A 184 -24.04 -13.89 -10.93
CA VAL A 184 -22.93 -13.21 -11.59
C VAL A 184 -23.19 -13.10 -13.10
N SER A 185 -22.53 -12.16 -13.75
CA SER A 185 -22.64 -11.94 -15.20
C SER A 185 -21.28 -11.64 -15.82
N VAL A 186 -21.16 -11.85 -17.13
CA VAL A 186 -19.97 -11.39 -17.88
C VAL A 186 -19.84 -9.87 -17.73
N GLY A 187 -18.61 -9.40 -17.53
CA GLY A 187 -18.27 -8.00 -17.26
C GLY A 187 -18.40 -7.59 -15.78
N MET A 188 -18.77 -8.51 -14.88
CA MET A 188 -18.83 -8.26 -13.45
C MET A 188 -17.47 -8.48 -12.80
N TRP A 189 -17.03 -7.50 -12.00
CA TRP A 189 -15.95 -7.68 -11.03
C TRP A 189 -16.46 -8.50 -9.85
N VAL A 190 -15.71 -9.51 -9.45
CA VAL A 190 -16.04 -10.39 -8.34
C VAL A 190 -14.86 -10.52 -7.38
N LEU A 191 -15.17 -10.72 -6.11
CA LEU A 191 -14.20 -11.08 -5.10
C LEU A 191 -14.11 -12.61 -5.03
N ILE A 192 -12.91 -13.15 -5.03
CA ILE A 192 -12.65 -14.54 -4.63
C ILE A 192 -11.85 -14.51 -3.34
N ASP A 193 -12.21 -15.36 -2.39
CA ASP A 193 -11.45 -15.53 -1.16
C ASP A 193 -11.41 -17.00 -0.72
N GLU A 194 -10.63 -17.28 0.32
CA GLU A 194 -10.70 -18.53 1.08
C GLU A 194 -10.57 -18.28 2.58
N ALA A 195 -11.16 -19.16 3.40
CA ALA A 195 -10.84 -19.21 4.82
C ALA A 195 -9.39 -19.62 5.00
N SER A 196 -8.76 -19.13 6.07
CA SER A 196 -7.35 -19.39 6.34
C SER A 196 -7.06 -20.86 6.57
N GLY A 197 -8.06 -21.65 7.00
CA GLY A 197 -7.88 -23.04 7.43
C GLY A 197 -6.96 -23.14 8.65
N ALA A 198 -6.77 -22.04 9.39
CA ALA A 198 -5.82 -21.96 10.47
C ALA A 198 -6.27 -22.75 11.71
N GLY A 199 -5.29 -23.29 12.40
CA GLY A 199 -5.43 -23.94 13.69
C GLY A 199 -4.13 -23.79 14.49
N TRP A 200 -4.08 -24.43 15.66
CA TRP A 200 -2.83 -24.46 16.42
C TRP A 200 -1.77 -25.29 15.71
N VAL A 201 -0.68 -24.63 15.32
CA VAL A 201 0.51 -25.25 14.76
C VAL A 201 1.72 -24.88 15.59
N ALA A 202 2.71 -25.77 15.65
CA ALA A 202 3.93 -25.52 16.41
C ALA A 202 4.59 -24.23 15.92
N ASP A 203 4.88 -23.31 16.85
CA ASP A 203 5.61 -22.09 16.52
C ASP A 203 7.08 -22.45 16.25
N PRO A 204 7.61 -22.18 15.04
CA PRO A 204 9.02 -22.41 14.77
C PRO A 204 9.93 -21.55 15.63
N LEU A 205 9.40 -20.48 16.22
CA LEU A 205 10.11 -19.58 17.13
C LEU A 205 9.91 -19.94 18.59
N ASN A 206 9.20 -21.02 18.93
CA ASN A 206 8.85 -21.37 20.31
C ASN A 206 10.05 -21.41 21.26
N ALA A 207 11.22 -21.86 20.79
CA ALA A 207 12.43 -21.92 21.60
C ALA A 207 12.88 -20.55 22.13
N TRP A 208 12.47 -19.47 21.45
CA TRP A 208 12.76 -18.09 21.83
C TRP A 208 11.51 -17.37 22.35
N SER A 209 10.40 -17.45 21.61
CA SER A 209 9.14 -16.76 21.91
C SER A 209 8.43 -17.32 23.16
N GLY A 210 8.60 -18.61 23.45
CA GLY A 210 7.85 -19.32 24.48
C GLY A 210 6.36 -19.50 24.16
N TYR A 211 5.91 -19.17 22.95
CA TYR A 211 4.50 -19.17 22.56
C TYR A 211 3.86 -20.56 22.49
N GLY A 212 4.65 -21.63 22.41
CA GLY A 212 4.22 -23.00 22.17
C GLY A 212 3.79 -23.19 20.72
N SER A 213 2.59 -22.69 20.42
CA SER A 213 1.93 -22.79 19.12
C SER A 213 1.43 -21.42 18.69
N VAL A 214 1.37 -21.18 17.38
CA VAL A 214 0.70 -20.03 16.76
C VAL A 214 -0.54 -20.50 15.99
N TRP A 215 -1.48 -19.58 15.75
CA TRP A 215 -2.67 -19.85 14.95
C TRP A 215 -2.38 -19.58 13.46
N ALA A 216 -2.11 -20.64 12.69
CA ALA A 216 -1.75 -20.53 11.28
C ALA A 216 -2.29 -21.72 10.47
N ALA A 217 -2.35 -21.55 9.15
CA ALA A 217 -2.68 -22.64 8.23
C ALA A 217 -1.71 -23.81 8.42
N SER A 218 -2.19 -25.06 8.34
CA SER A 218 -1.32 -26.24 8.58
C SER A 218 -0.11 -26.34 7.62
N ASP A 219 -0.21 -25.69 6.47
CA ASP A 219 0.77 -25.65 5.41
C ASP A 219 1.42 -24.27 5.25
N TRP A 220 1.33 -23.40 6.26
CA TRP A 220 1.90 -22.05 6.27
C TRP A 220 3.42 -21.97 6.19
N LEU A 221 4.13 -23.10 6.12
CA LEU A 221 5.58 -23.19 5.83
C LEU A 221 5.87 -24.14 4.67
N ASN A 222 4.85 -24.69 4.01
CA ASN A 222 5.05 -25.68 2.98
C ASN A 222 5.49 -25.01 1.67
N SER A 223 6.72 -25.25 1.23
CA SER A 223 7.26 -24.73 -0.02
C SER A 223 6.76 -25.44 -1.29
N SER A 224 6.07 -26.59 -1.20
CA SER A 224 5.65 -27.34 -2.39
C SER A 224 4.35 -26.78 -2.98
N GLY A 225 4.49 -25.89 -3.97
CA GLY A 225 3.38 -25.32 -4.73
C GLY A 225 2.79 -26.32 -5.73
N ASN A 226 1.74 -27.05 -5.35
CA ASN A 226 0.61 -27.22 -6.26
C ASN A 226 -0.67 -27.66 -5.52
N PRO A 227 -1.63 -26.75 -5.30
CA PRO A 227 -1.57 -25.33 -5.67
C PRO A 227 -0.78 -24.55 -4.59
N ALA A 228 -0.13 -23.44 -4.94
CA ALA A 228 0.63 -22.63 -3.97
C ALA A 228 -0.32 -22.09 -2.89
N THR A 229 -0.24 -22.66 -1.69
CA THR A 229 -1.30 -22.55 -0.71
C THR A 229 -1.24 -21.29 0.15
N GLY A 230 -2.40 -20.86 0.64
CA GLY A 230 -2.58 -19.76 1.57
C GLY A 230 -1.83 -20.01 2.88
N ARG A 231 -0.70 -19.30 3.00
CA ARG A 231 0.27 -19.38 4.10
C ARG A 231 -0.02 -18.29 5.11
N VAL A 232 -1.23 -18.35 5.69
CA VAL A 232 -1.71 -17.35 6.64
C VAL A 232 -1.28 -17.71 8.05
N MET A 233 -0.71 -16.74 8.76
CA MET A 233 -0.44 -16.75 10.17
C MET A 233 -1.12 -15.54 10.80
N TRP A 234 -1.94 -15.80 11.81
CA TRP A 234 -2.59 -14.77 12.61
C TRP A 234 -1.78 -14.49 13.87
N ALA A 235 -1.76 -13.22 14.31
CA ALA A 235 -1.12 -12.71 15.52
C ALA A 235 -1.74 -13.27 16.84
N LYS A 236 -1.75 -14.60 16.99
CA LYS A 236 -2.34 -15.34 18.09
C LYS A 236 -1.41 -16.49 18.51
N SER A 237 -1.03 -16.50 19.77
CA SER A 237 -0.16 -17.51 20.40
C SER A 237 -0.89 -18.30 21.49
N GLN A 238 -0.43 -19.53 21.76
CA GLN A 238 -1.02 -20.41 22.79
C GLN A 238 -0.63 -20.00 24.22
N ASN A 239 0.65 -19.71 24.46
CA ASN A 239 1.20 -19.45 25.79
C ASN A 239 1.67 -18.00 26.01
N GLY A 240 1.60 -17.16 24.97
CA GLY A 240 1.83 -15.71 25.07
C GLY A 240 0.50 -14.95 25.04
N ASP A 241 0.54 -13.66 25.37
CA ASP A 241 -0.56 -12.75 25.05
C ASP A 241 -0.66 -12.69 23.52
N GLY A 242 -1.60 -13.42 22.92
CA GLY A 242 -1.97 -13.21 21.52
C GLY A 242 -2.36 -11.75 21.38
N TRP A 243 -1.49 -10.95 20.78
CA TRP A 243 -1.50 -9.50 20.99
C TRP A 243 -2.65 -8.81 20.26
N ASP A 244 -3.23 -9.46 19.26
CA ASP A 244 -4.49 -9.03 18.63
C ASP A 244 -5.70 -9.86 19.06
N PHE A 245 -5.45 -11.10 19.48
CA PHE A 245 -6.47 -12.10 19.73
C PHE A 245 -6.32 -12.64 21.15
N SER A 246 -6.98 -11.95 22.09
CA SER A 246 -7.15 -12.36 23.48
C SER A 246 -7.90 -13.71 23.57
N SER A 247 -9.09 -13.76 24.19
CA SER A 247 -9.90 -14.98 24.19
C SER A 247 -10.57 -15.30 22.84
N THR A 248 -10.57 -14.35 21.90
CA THR A 248 -11.24 -14.46 20.60
C THR A 248 -10.36 -15.10 19.53
N TYR A 249 -10.98 -15.52 18.43
CA TYR A 249 -10.30 -16.16 17.29
C TYR A 249 -10.62 -15.45 15.97
N PRO A 250 -9.78 -15.61 14.92
CA PRO A 250 -9.98 -14.93 13.65
C PRO A 250 -11.34 -15.16 12.98
N TYR A 251 -11.95 -16.31 13.21
CA TYR A 251 -13.27 -16.67 12.66
C TYR A 251 -14.44 -16.08 13.48
N GLU A 252 -14.18 -15.49 14.65
CA GLU A 252 -15.22 -14.92 15.51
C GLU A 252 -15.56 -13.48 15.11
N ALA A 253 -16.85 -13.15 15.22
CA ALA A 253 -17.35 -11.80 15.02
C ALA A 253 -16.66 -10.81 15.98
N ASN A 254 -16.42 -9.61 15.47
CA ASN A 254 -15.83 -8.47 16.15
C ASN A 254 -14.41 -8.75 16.67
N SER A 255 -13.74 -9.75 16.09
CA SER A 255 -12.32 -10.01 16.32
C SER A 255 -11.46 -9.27 15.30
N ALA A 256 -10.16 -9.20 15.58
CA ALA A 256 -9.18 -8.66 14.65
C ALA A 256 -9.14 -9.42 13.31
N GLY A 257 -9.65 -10.66 13.25
CA GLY A 257 -9.66 -11.49 12.03
C GLY A 257 -10.62 -11.01 10.96
N CYS A 258 -11.33 -9.92 11.24
CA CYS A 258 -12.35 -9.35 10.40
C CYS A 258 -12.11 -7.86 10.09
N TRP A 259 -10.94 -7.28 10.42
CA TRP A 259 -10.66 -5.84 10.26
C TRP A 259 -10.49 -5.40 8.80
N HIS A 260 -9.97 -6.26 7.94
CA HIS A 260 -9.72 -5.94 6.51
C HIS A 260 -10.20 -7.03 5.54
N SER A 261 -10.90 -8.02 6.06
CA SER A 261 -11.46 -9.11 5.29
C SER A 261 -12.75 -9.62 5.93
N PHE A 262 -13.46 -10.52 5.26
CA PHE A 262 -14.40 -11.37 6.00
C PHE A 262 -13.63 -12.13 7.09
N CYS A 263 -14.29 -12.39 8.23
CA CYS A 263 -13.64 -13.06 9.36
C CYS A 263 -12.94 -14.35 8.92
N ASP A 264 -11.65 -14.45 9.20
CA ASP A 264 -10.80 -15.59 8.83
C ASP A 264 -10.58 -15.79 7.32
N ARG A 265 -10.86 -14.80 6.47
CA ARG A 265 -10.71 -14.92 5.00
C ARG A 265 -9.77 -13.87 4.38
N PRO A 266 -8.51 -13.79 4.82
CA PRO A 266 -7.60 -12.70 4.47
C PRO A 266 -6.93 -12.90 3.10
N THR A 267 -6.91 -14.13 2.58
CA THR A 267 -6.44 -14.41 1.22
C THR A 267 -7.57 -14.11 0.26
N ALA A 268 -7.44 -13.02 -0.51
CA ALA A 268 -8.49 -12.54 -1.39
C ALA A 268 -7.94 -11.80 -2.62
N GLU A 269 -8.67 -11.90 -3.73
CA GLU A 269 -8.36 -11.26 -5.02
C GLU A 269 -9.64 -10.76 -5.71
N LEU A 270 -9.51 -9.75 -6.57
CA LEU A 270 -10.59 -9.24 -7.42
C LEU A 270 -10.35 -9.60 -8.89
N HIS A 271 -11.37 -10.15 -9.55
CA HIS A 271 -11.27 -10.57 -10.96
C HIS A 271 -12.47 -10.17 -11.80
N LEU A 272 -12.25 -9.95 -13.11
CA LEU A 272 -13.31 -9.62 -14.07
C LEU A 272 -13.79 -10.88 -14.79
N ILE A 273 -15.08 -11.17 -14.73
CA ILE A 273 -15.66 -12.32 -15.46
C ILE A 273 -15.71 -12.03 -16.96
N THR A 274 -15.02 -12.83 -17.77
CA THR A 274 -15.04 -12.76 -19.25
C THR A 274 -15.98 -13.76 -19.90
N SER A 275 -16.21 -14.90 -19.27
CA SER A 275 -17.20 -15.88 -19.73
C SER A 275 -17.75 -16.74 -18.60
N ILE A 276 -18.99 -17.20 -18.80
CA ILE A 276 -19.69 -18.14 -17.92
C ILE A 276 -19.97 -19.41 -18.73
N GLY A 277 -19.67 -20.57 -18.15
CA GLY A 277 -19.91 -21.88 -18.79
C GLY A 277 -21.38 -22.11 -19.16
N ALA A 278 -21.62 -22.93 -20.18
CA ALA A 278 -22.96 -23.18 -20.72
C ALA A 278 -23.91 -23.97 -19.77
N GLY A 279 -23.43 -24.42 -18.61
CA GLY A 279 -24.23 -25.17 -17.64
C GLY A 279 -24.59 -26.60 -18.09
N PRO A 280 -25.46 -27.30 -17.34
CA PRO A 280 -26.51 -26.75 -16.48
C PRO A 280 -25.98 -26.13 -15.18
N CYS A 281 -26.46 -24.92 -14.87
CA CYS A 281 -26.21 -24.21 -13.62
C CYS A 281 -27.51 -23.87 -12.88
N PRO A 282 -27.58 -24.05 -11.54
CA PRO A 282 -26.55 -24.61 -10.64
C PRO A 282 -26.28 -26.12 -10.88
N GLY A 283 -25.03 -26.61 -10.69
CA GLY A 283 -24.66 -27.99 -11.03
C GLY A 283 -23.14 -28.27 -11.24
N THR A 284 -22.79 -29.42 -11.85
CA THR A 284 -21.40 -29.91 -11.99
C THR A 284 -20.61 -29.34 -13.19
N SER A 285 -21.14 -28.33 -13.88
CA SER A 285 -20.51 -27.74 -15.08
C SER A 285 -20.57 -26.21 -15.11
N CYS A 286 -20.50 -25.61 -13.91
CA CYS A 286 -20.57 -24.17 -13.71
C CYS A 286 -19.17 -23.58 -13.62
N THR A 287 -18.72 -22.96 -14.71
CA THR A 287 -17.43 -22.29 -14.76
C THR A 287 -17.56 -20.78 -14.81
N LEU A 288 -16.63 -20.11 -14.13
CA LEU A 288 -16.32 -18.70 -14.35
C LEU A 288 -14.94 -18.62 -14.97
N THR A 289 -14.80 -17.80 -16.01
CA THR A 289 -13.49 -17.48 -16.60
C THR A 289 -13.19 -16.01 -16.37
N PHE A 290 -11.98 -15.72 -15.91
CA PHE A 290 -11.44 -14.40 -15.66
C PHE A 290 -10.58 -13.92 -16.83
N ASP A 291 -10.32 -12.61 -16.92
CA ASP A 291 -9.36 -12.07 -17.91
C ASP A 291 -7.90 -12.16 -17.47
N ASP A 292 -7.67 -12.41 -16.18
CA ASP A 292 -6.38 -12.57 -15.55
C ASP A 292 -6.28 -13.92 -14.80
N PRO A 293 -5.06 -14.42 -14.58
CA PRO A 293 -4.85 -15.61 -13.77
C PRO A 293 -4.98 -15.30 -12.27
N LEU A 294 -5.43 -16.29 -11.50
CA LEU A 294 -5.32 -16.25 -10.04
C LEU A 294 -3.84 -16.12 -9.62
N THR A 295 -3.51 -15.12 -8.78
CA THR A 295 -2.13 -14.91 -8.33
C THR A 295 -1.72 -15.93 -7.28
N ILE A 296 -2.67 -16.47 -6.53
CA ILE A 296 -2.50 -17.59 -5.59
C ILE A 296 -3.58 -18.67 -5.78
N ALA A 297 -3.41 -19.82 -5.13
CA ALA A 297 -4.44 -20.85 -5.07
C ALA A 297 -5.65 -20.46 -4.23
N PHE A 298 -6.84 -20.91 -4.63
CA PHE A 298 -8.05 -20.84 -3.82
C PHE A 298 -8.64 -22.24 -3.61
N ARG A 299 -8.74 -22.68 -2.36
CA ARG A 299 -9.02 -24.07 -2.01
C ARG A 299 -10.45 -24.27 -1.52
N GLN A 300 -11.16 -25.19 -2.16
CA GLN A 300 -12.40 -25.73 -1.63
C GLN A 300 -12.12 -26.83 -0.57
N SER A 301 -11.01 -27.53 -0.70
CA SER A 301 -10.59 -28.62 0.19
C SER A 301 -9.97 -28.11 1.51
N GLY A 302 -9.62 -29.03 2.41
CA GLY A 302 -8.84 -28.70 3.63
C GLY A 302 -9.54 -27.80 4.66
N GLY A 303 -10.82 -27.47 4.49
CA GLY A 303 -11.54 -26.53 5.36
C GLY A 303 -11.43 -25.06 4.94
N HIS A 304 -10.79 -24.77 3.81
CA HIS A 304 -10.62 -23.41 3.28
C HIS A 304 -11.91 -22.85 2.67
N ASN A 305 -12.78 -23.71 2.12
CA ASN A 305 -14.11 -23.33 1.65
C ASN A 305 -14.09 -22.10 0.73
N ALA A 306 -13.20 -22.07 -0.26
CA ALA A 306 -13.07 -20.95 -1.20
C ALA A 306 -14.40 -20.64 -1.88
N GLN A 307 -14.65 -19.35 -2.10
CA GLN A 307 -15.92 -18.92 -2.67
C GLN A 307 -15.76 -17.61 -3.45
N VAL A 308 -16.71 -17.39 -4.37
CA VAL A 308 -16.79 -16.19 -5.20
C VAL A 308 -17.99 -15.37 -4.78
N TYR A 309 -17.82 -14.06 -4.82
CA TYR A 309 -18.70 -13.04 -4.32
C TYR A 309 -19.00 -12.07 -5.45
N GLY A 310 -20.27 -12.03 -5.91
CA GLY A 310 -20.74 -10.93 -6.76
C GLY A 310 -21.07 -9.71 -5.93
N PRO A 311 -20.64 -8.49 -6.26
CA PRO A 311 -20.77 -7.28 -5.42
C PRO A 311 -22.23 -6.96 -5.15
N LEU A 312 -22.81 -7.44 -4.04
CA LEU A 312 -24.23 -7.24 -3.75
C LEU A 312 -24.44 -6.02 -2.85
N TYR A 313 -25.35 -5.12 -3.25
CA TYR A 313 -25.79 -3.99 -2.45
C TYR A 313 -26.78 -4.40 -1.36
N GLY A 314 -26.63 -3.80 -0.18
CA GLY A 314 -27.51 -4.00 0.95
C GLY A 314 -28.18 -2.74 1.47
N SER A 315 -29.37 -2.40 0.97
CA SER A 315 -30.28 -1.60 1.79
C SER A 315 -31.07 -2.52 2.71
N ASN A 316 -31.16 -2.14 4.00
CA ASN A 316 -31.90 -2.80 5.07
C ASN A 316 -32.99 -3.78 4.59
N SER A 317 -32.70 -5.07 4.75
CA SER A 317 -33.63 -6.22 4.72
C SER A 317 -33.97 -6.94 3.41
N THR A 318 -33.55 -6.48 2.23
CA THR A 318 -33.72 -7.26 0.97
C THR A 318 -32.53 -7.07 0.03
N TYR A 319 -31.65 -8.07 -0.04
CA TYR A 319 -30.37 -8.09 -0.78
C TYR A 319 -30.55 -8.59 -2.20
N GLN A 320 -30.68 -7.70 -3.19
CA GLN A 320 -31.02 -8.15 -4.55
C GLN A 320 -30.33 -7.42 -5.72
N THR A 321 -29.63 -6.30 -5.54
CA THR A 321 -29.05 -5.56 -6.71
C THR A 321 -27.52 -5.55 -6.67
N PRO A 322 -26.82 -5.99 -7.72
CA PRO A 322 -25.37 -5.86 -7.81
C PRO A 322 -24.91 -4.39 -7.85
N ILE A 323 -23.86 -4.05 -7.11
CA ILE A 323 -23.09 -2.81 -7.25
C ILE A 323 -22.18 -2.98 -8.46
N SER A 324 -22.24 -2.04 -9.40
CA SER A 324 -21.23 -1.95 -10.45
C SER A 324 -20.06 -1.14 -9.93
N PHE A 325 -18.84 -1.65 -10.08
CA PHE A 325 -17.64 -0.89 -9.75
C PHE A 325 -17.66 0.44 -10.49
N LEU A 326 -17.27 1.51 -9.80
CA LEU A 326 -16.98 2.78 -10.45
C LEU A 326 -15.84 2.54 -11.42
N GLN A 327 -16.01 2.98 -12.67
CA GLN A 327 -15.00 2.78 -13.69
C GLN A 327 -14.60 4.07 -14.38
N ASN A 328 -13.31 4.17 -14.70
CA ASN A 328 -12.73 5.27 -15.46
C ASN A 328 -12.97 6.64 -14.79
N ALA A 329 -12.77 6.75 -13.48
CA ALA A 329 -12.86 8.01 -12.75
C ALA A 329 -11.47 8.45 -12.26
N GLY A 330 -11.22 9.75 -12.17
CA GLY A 330 -9.94 10.19 -11.64
C GLY A 330 -9.88 11.63 -11.15
N VAL A 331 -8.82 11.91 -10.40
CA VAL A 331 -8.51 13.23 -9.84
C VAL A 331 -7.13 13.66 -10.31
N GLU A 332 -7.05 14.91 -10.79
CA GLU A 332 -5.84 15.40 -11.46
C GLU A 332 -5.49 16.86 -11.12
N ASN A 333 -4.19 17.16 -11.01
CA ASN A 333 -3.63 18.52 -11.04
C ASN A 333 -4.18 19.47 -9.95
N LEU A 334 -4.31 19.00 -8.71
CA LEU A 334 -4.79 19.83 -7.60
C LEU A 334 -4.18 19.41 -6.26
N SER A 335 -4.23 20.32 -5.29
CA SER A 335 -3.81 20.07 -3.92
C SER A 335 -5.02 19.80 -3.03
N LEU A 336 -4.94 18.77 -2.19
CA LEU A 336 -5.91 18.42 -1.16
C LEU A 336 -5.26 18.58 0.20
N LEU A 337 -5.79 19.47 1.02
CA LEU A 337 -5.16 19.87 2.27
C LEU A 337 -6.10 19.73 3.46
N ARG A 338 -5.53 19.39 4.62
CA ARG A 338 -6.20 19.43 5.92
C ARG A 338 -7.29 18.37 6.11
N GLY A 339 -7.19 17.25 5.37
CA GLY A 339 -8.11 16.13 5.46
C GLY A 339 -8.10 15.47 6.84
N VAL A 340 -9.24 14.94 7.26
CA VAL A 340 -9.43 14.28 8.56
C VAL A 340 -10.09 12.94 8.31
N ASN A 341 -9.40 11.86 8.69
CA ASN A 341 -9.75 10.48 8.37
C ASN A 341 -9.62 10.14 6.87
N GLY A 342 -8.58 10.64 6.20
CA GLY A 342 -8.33 10.40 4.79
C GLY A 342 -8.14 11.69 3.98
N GLY A 343 -7.09 11.74 3.16
CA GLY A 343 -7.01 12.71 2.07
C GLY A 343 -7.88 12.29 0.88
N MET A 344 -7.74 11.04 0.44
CA MET A 344 -8.51 10.46 -0.66
C MET A 344 -8.84 8.99 -0.41
N GLU A 345 -9.95 8.54 -0.98
CA GLU A 345 -10.36 7.13 -0.95
C GLU A 345 -10.84 6.64 -2.32
N LEU A 346 -10.40 5.43 -2.70
CA LEU A 346 -10.88 4.70 -3.86
C LEU A 346 -11.59 3.43 -3.38
N GLU A 347 -12.88 3.33 -3.62
CA GLU A 347 -13.68 2.18 -3.21
C GLU A 347 -14.43 1.57 -4.38
N PHE A 348 -14.40 0.23 -4.49
CA PHE A 348 -15.08 -0.48 -5.57
C PHE A 348 -14.77 0.16 -6.94
N CYS A 349 -13.53 0.56 -7.13
CA CYS A 349 -13.05 1.26 -8.30
C CYS A 349 -12.31 0.30 -9.22
N ALA A 350 -12.55 0.41 -10.52
CA ALA A 350 -11.78 -0.27 -11.55
C ALA A 350 -11.29 0.75 -12.58
N TYR A 351 -10.01 0.73 -12.94
CA TYR A 351 -9.44 1.69 -13.89
C TYR A 351 -9.59 3.16 -13.42
N CYS A 352 -9.47 3.40 -12.11
CA CYS A 352 -9.51 4.74 -11.54
C CYS A 352 -8.10 5.26 -11.27
N TRP A 353 -7.93 6.58 -11.16
CA TRP A 353 -6.60 7.15 -10.98
C TRP A 353 -6.52 8.42 -10.13
N ILE A 354 -5.36 8.58 -9.51
CA ILE A 354 -4.91 9.82 -8.87
C ILE A 354 -3.64 10.22 -9.59
N LYS A 355 -3.62 11.38 -10.24
CA LYS A 355 -2.47 11.80 -11.04
C LYS A 355 -2.10 13.26 -10.83
N ASN A 356 -0.84 13.52 -10.49
CA ASN A 356 -0.35 14.88 -10.30
C ASN A 356 -1.14 15.63 -9.21
N VAL A 357 -1.32 14.98 -8.06
CA VAL A 357 -2.10 15.48 -6.92
C VAL A 357 -1.18 15.60 -5.70
N GLU A 358 -1.36 16.68 -4.93
CA GLU A 358 -0.81 16.79 -3.59
C GLU A 358 -1.89 16.36 -2.58
N VAL A 359 -1.50 15.53 -1.61
CA VAL A 359 -2.28 15.21 -0.41
C VAL A 359 -1.44 15.60 0.79
N GLY A 360 -1.75 16.74 1.38
CA GLY A 360 -0.95 17.37 2.43
C GLY A 360 -1.74 17.62 3.71
N ASP A 361 -1.01 17.72 4.82
CA ASP A 361 -1.53 18.16 6.11
C ASP A 361 -2.71 17.33 6.63
N TRP A 362 -2.62 16.00 6.62
CA TRP A 362 -3.75 15.10 6.88
C TRP A 362 -3.67 14.37 8.22
N TYR A 363 -4.81 13.81 8.64
CA TYR A 363 -4.96 12.88 9.76
C TYR A 363 -5.66 11.61 9.26
N GLY A 364 -5.29 10.42 9.74
CA GLY A 364 -6.12 9.22 9.63
C GLY A 364 -6.11 8.57 8.26
N GLY A 365 -4.96 8.60 7.58
CA GLY A 365 -4.78 8.09 6.23
C GLY A 365 -4.52 9.20 5.21
N GLY A 366 -3.52 9.02 4.36
CA GLY A 366 -3.30 9.88 3.20
C GLY A 366 -4.21 9.47 2.05
N ILE A 367 -3.98 8.28 1.49
CA ILE A 367 -4.75 7.68 0.41
C ILE A 367 -5.09 6.23 0.75
N ASN A 368 -6.38 5.92 0.81
CA ASN A 368 -6.88 4.56 1.06
C ASN A 368 -7.45 3.97 -0.23
N ILE A 369 -7.18 2.69 -0.48
CA ILE A 369 -7.65 1.97 -1.68
C ILE A 369 -8.29 0.67 -1.22
N GLU A 370 -9.60 0.57 -1.36
CA GLU A 370 -10.40 -0.50 -0.78
C GLU A 370 -11.25 -1.20 -1.85
N TYR A 371 -11.26 -2.54 -1.86
CA TYR A 371 -12.00 -3.33 -2.86
C TYR A 371 -11.83 -2.83 -4.30
N SER A 372 -10.66 -2.32 -4.64
CA SER A 372 -10.41 -1.65 -5.91
C SER A 372 -9.36 -2.39 -6.72
N VAL A 373 -9.46 -2.28 -8.04
CA VAL A 373 -8.70 -3.10 -8.97
C VAL A 373 -8.17 -2.29 -10.14
N ARG A 374 -6.98 -2.62 -10.66
CA ARG A 374 -6.42 -1.97 -11.87
C ARG A 374 -6.46 -0.45 -11.83
N SER A 375 -6.13 0.13 -10.69
CA SER A 375 -6.17 1.57 -10.43
C SER A 375 -4.76 2.12 -10.18
N GLU A 376 -4.54 3.39 -10.50
CA GLU A 376 -3.19 3.96 -10.60
C GLU A 376 -3.03 5.26 -9.79
N ILE A 377 -2.00 5.30 -8.94
CA ILE A 377 -1.47 6.52 -8.32
C ILE A 377 -0.18 6.88 -9.05
N ASN A 378 -0.14 8.05 -9.69
CA ASN A 378 0.97 8.46 -10.55
C ASN A 378 1.36 9.92 -10.34
N ASN A 379 2.64 10.18 -10.03
CA ASN A 379 3.12 11.55 -9.82
C ASN A 379 2.37 12.26 -8.69
N THR A 380 2.06 11.55 -7.61
CA THR A 380 1.33 12.08 -6.44
C THR A 380 2.32 12.40 -5.33
N TYR A 381 2.03 13.43 -4.53
CA TYR A 381 2.84 13.80 -3.37
C TYR A 381 2.00 13.71 -2.10
N VAL A 382 2.27 12.72 -1.25
CA VAL A 382 1.56 12.51 0.03
C VAL A 382 2.48 12.88 1.18
N HIS A 383 2.11 13.86 2.01
CA HIS A 383 3.02 14.37 3.02
C HIS A 383 2.36 14.98 4.25
N HIS A 384 3.14 15.03 5.33
CA HIS A 384 2.82 15.73 6.58
C HIS A 384 1.55 15.18 7.25
N CYS A 385 1.70 14.01 7.88
CA CYS A 385 0.70 13.47 8.80
C CYS A 385 0.73 14.24 10.14
N TRP A 386 -0.33 14.97 10.49
CA TRP A 386 -0.40 15.81 11.71
C TRP A 386 -0.87 15.10 12.98
N ASN A 387 -0.78 13.77 12.96
CA ASN A 387 -0.93 12.88 14.09
C ASN A 387 -0.27 11.54 13.72
N SER A 388 1.03 11.61 13.45
CA SER A 388 1.84 10.45 13.07
C SER A 388 2.15 9.65 14.32
N VAL A 389 1.14 8.99 14.85
CA VAL A 389 1.19 8.19 16.07
C VAL A 389 0.86 6.75 15.72
N ASN A 390 1.48 5.79 16.40
CA ASN A 390 1.33 4.36 16.11
C ASN A 390 -0.09 3.86 16.48
N ASN A 391 -1.08 4.13 15.64
CA ASN A 391 -2.48 3.77 15.87
C ASN A 391 -3.27 3.42 14.60
N GLY A 392 -2.62 3.36 13.44
CA GLY A 392 -3.23 3.09 12.15
C GLY A 392 -3.62 4.33 11.34
N GLY A 393 -3.56 5.53 11.94
CA GLY A 393 -3.90 6.79 11.30
C GLY A 393 -2.74 7.49 10.60
N GLU A 394 -1.53 6.94 10.72
CA GLU A 394 -0.28 7.50 10.23
C GLU A 394 0.09 7.03 8.82
N TYR A 395 -0.72 6.17 8.20
CA TYR A 395 -0.40 5.53 6.91
C TYR A 395 -0.65 6.47 5.73
N PRO A 396 0.38 6.83 4.96
CA PRO A 396 0.23 7.73 3.82
C PRO A 396 -0.48 7.05 2.65
N ILE A 397 -0.23 5.76 2.41
CA ILE A 397 -0.91 4.98 1.38
C ILE A 397 -1.25 3.60 1.92
N ALA A 398 -2.52 3.19 1.81
CA ALA A 398 -2.99 1.88 2.24
C ALA A 398 -3.67 1.13 1.09
N LEU A 399 -3.23 -0.11 0.85
CA LEU A 399 -3.94 -1.08 0.02
C LEU A 399 -4.75 -1.99 0.93
N ASP A 400 -6.06 -1.94 0.85
CA ASP A 400 -6.94 -2.63 1.79
C ASP A 400 -7.96 -3.50 1.08
N ASN A 401 -8.46 -4.50 1.82
CA ASN A 401 -9.69 -5.20 1.52
C ASN A 401 -9.72 -5.78 0.09
N ALA A 402 -8.82 -6.72 -0.19
CA ALA A 402 -8.68 -7.42 -1.48
C ALA A 402 -8.33 -6.53 -2.68
N SER A 403 -7.88 -5.28 -2.47
CA SER A 403 -7.43 -4.45 -3.58
C SER A 403 -6.31 -5.13 -4.37
N THR A 404 -6.47 -5.17 -5.69
CA THR A 404 -5.75 -6.07 -6.60
C THR A 404 -5.21 -5.30 -7.81
N GLU A 405 -4.03 -5.65 -8.31
CA GLU A 405 -3.41 -5.05 -9.50
C GLU A 405 -3.34 -3.51 -9.45
N ILE A 406 -2.99 -2.95 -8.29
CA ILE A 406 -2.82 -1.51 -8.11
C ILE A 406 -1.41 -1.09 -8.56
N LEU A 407 -1.30 0.06 -9.25
CA LEU A 407 -0.02 0.66 -9.60
C LEU A 407 0.21 1.95 -8.81
N ILE A 408 1.28 2.01 -8.03
CA ILE A 408 1.76 3.24 -7.39
C ILE A 408 3.09 3.58 -8.02
N THR A 409 3.17 4.65 -8.80
CA THR A 409 4.38 4.96 -9.56
C THR A 409 4.77 6.42 -9.58
N ASN A 410 6.08 6.67 -9.68
CA ASN A 410 6.65 8.01 -9.83
C ASN A 410 6.11 8.99 -8.77
N SER A 411 5.77 8.51 -7.57
CA SER A 411 5.13 9.29 -6.49
C SER A 411 6.11 9.49 -5.33
N ILE A 412 5.75 10.41 -4.44
CA ILE A 412 6.58 10.82 -3.32
C ILE A 412 5.76 10.68 -2.03
N THR A 413 6.36 10.09 -1.01
CA THR A 413 5.79 9.98 0.34
C THR A 413 6.83 10.38 1.37
N ASN A 414 6.48 11.28 2.30
CA ASN A 414 7.35 11.65 3.41
C ASN A 414 6.58 12.27 4.59
N PHE A 415 7.25 12.38 5.75
CA PHE A 415 6.66 12.94 6.98
C PHE A 415 5.38 12.20 7.42
N ALA A 416 5.45 10.88 7.44
CA ALA A 416 4.36 9.99 7.84
C ALA A 416 4.91 8.73 8.52
N GLY A 417 4.03 7.98 9.18
CA GLY A 417 4.39 6.72 9.80
C GLY A 417 4.13 5.58 8.82
N LYS A 418 5.14 4.73 8.65
CA LYS A 418 5.25 3.75 7.56
C LYS A 418 5.19 4.39 6.16
N GLY A 419 5.97 3.90 5.21
CA GLY A 419 5.96 4.45 3.84
C GLY A 419 4.67 4.10 3.07
N MET A 420 4.07 2.97 3.42
CA MET A 420 2.77 2.48 2.94
C MET A 420 2.40 1.19 3.71
N VAL A 421 1.19 0.66 3.55
CA VAL A 421 0.77 -0.64 4.10
C VAL A 421 -0.08 -1.44 3.10
N ALA A 422 -0.21 -2.74 3.32
CA ALA A 422 -1.22 -3.55 2.66
C ALA A 422 -1.92 -4.45 3.68
N ARG A 423 -3.25 -4.48 3.68
CA ARG A 423 -4.05 -5.21 4.68
C ARG A 423 -5.07 -6.11 3.98
N ALA A 424 -4.82 -7.43 3.99
CA ALA A 424 -5.56 -8.42 3.20
C ALA A 424 -5.72 -8.03 1.71
N ALA A 425 -4.66 -7.48 1.11
CA ALA A 425 -4.67 -6.91 -0.24
C ALA A 425 -3.27 -6.91 -0.87
N GLY A 426 -3.18 -6.48 -2.13
CA GLY A 426 -1.91 -6.29 -2.84
C GLY A 426 -1.63 -7.29 -3.96
N ALA A 427 -2.50 -8.28 -4.16
CA ALA A 427 -2.37 -9.27 -5.22
C ALA A 427 -2.06 -8.59 -6.57
N GLY A 428 -0.99 -9.01 -7.25
CA GLY A 428 -0.61 -8.47 -8.56
C GLY A 428 -0.26 -6.97 -8.60
N SER A 429 -0.13 -6.31 -7.46
CA SER A 429 0.14 -4.86 -7.39
C SER A 429 1.62 -4.53 -7.57
N VAL A 430 1.88 -3.32 -8.09
CA VAL A 430 3.22 -2.82 -8.38
C VAL A 430 3.42 -1.45 -7.75
N VAL A 431 4.50 -1.30 -6.98
CA VAL A 431 4.99 -0.05 -6.41
C VAL A 431 6.32 0.25 -7.06
N SER A 432 6.39 1.27 -7.91
CA SER A 432 7.56 1.46 -8.76
C SER A 432 8.04 2.90 -8.93
N TYR A 433 9.36 3.09 -8.90
CA TYR A 433 9.98 4.40 -9.15
C TYR A 433 9.47 5.52 -8.24
N ASN A 434 9.11 5.19 -7.00
CA ASN A 434 8.71 6.14 -5.97
C ASN A 434 9.90 6.58 -5.12
N TYR A 435 9.77 7.76 -4.51
CA TYR A 435 10.67 8.24 -3.47
C TYR A 435 9.92 8.25 -2.14
N MET A 436 10.27 7.33 -1.26
CA MET A 436 9.73 7.24 0.10
C MET A 436 10.88 7.48 1.08
N ASP A 437 10.69 8.36 2.06
CA ASP A 437 11.71 8.72 3.06
C ASP A 437 11.04 9.41 4.25
N ASP A 438 11.82 9.79 5.26
CA ASP A 438 11.39 10.56 6.43
C ASP A 438 10.25 9.84 7.19
N THR A 439 10.32 8.50 7.28
CA THR A 439 9.41 7.74 8.14
C THR A 439 9.58 8.21 9.59
N MET A 440 8.49 8.60 10.24
CA MET A 440 8.56 9.18 11.57
C MET A 440 7.33 8.93 12.41
N TYR A 441 7.55 8.98 13.72
CA TYR A 441 6.51 9.22 14.71
C TYR A 441 6.70 10.62 15.29
N ASP A 442 5.61 11.36 15.41
CA ASP A 442 5.67 12.72 15.95
C ASP A 442 5.91 12.72 17.47
N ALA A 443 6.12 13.90 18.04
CA ALA A 443 6.38 14.07 19.46
C ALA A 443 5.21 13.68 20.39
N GLU A 444 3.99 13.57 19.88
CA GLU A 444 2.79 13.18 20.64
C GLU A 444 2.51 11.68 20.57
N SER A 445 3.25 10.94 19.73
CA SER A 445 3.15 9.48 19.59
C SER A 445 3.47 8.66 20.84
N GLY A 446 4.20 9.26 21.80
CA GLY A 446 4.81 8.51 22.91
C GLY A 446 5.98 7.63 22.49
N ILE A 447 6.47 7.77 21.24
CA ILE A 447 7.68 7.13 20.70
C ILE A 447 8.69 8.23 20.32
N GLY A 448 8.34 9.10 19.38
CA GLY A 448 9.21 10.12 18.79
C GLY A 448 10.02 9.64 17.58
N ASP A 449 10.67 10.57 16.90
CA ASP A 449 11.34 10.35 15.61
C ASP A 449 12.60 9.48 15.68
N TYR A 450 13.06 9.05 16.87
CA TYR A 450 14.19 8.12 16.99
C TYR A 450 13.91 6.74 16.39
N TRP A 451 12.64 6.35 16.32
CA TRP A 451 12.25 5.06 15.75
C TRP A 451 12.15 5.15 14.23
N LEU A 452 12.94 4.33 13.54
CA LEU A 452 12.82 4.12 12.10
C LEU A 452 11.83 2.98 11.83
N ASP A 453 10.65 3.32 11.37
CA ASP A 453 9.62 2.35 11.02
C ASP A 453 9.81 1.74 9.61
N MET A 454 8.86 0.96 9.13
CA MET A 454 8.91 0.28 7.83
C MET A 454 8.56 1.27 6.72
N ASP A 455 9.44 1.48 5.75
CA ASP A 455 9.18 2.40 4.65
C ASP A 455 8.49 1.68 3.49
N ILE A 456 9.28 1.09 2.58
CA ILE A 456 8.74 0.31 1.47
C ILE A 456 8.31 -1.07 1.97
N ASN A 457 7.00 -1.28 2.12
CA ASN A 457 6.44 -2.55 2.57
C ASN A 457 5.00 -2.78 2.04
N ALA A 458 4.50 -4.00 2.15
CA ALA A 458 3.09 -4.35 1.91
C ALA A 458 2.62 -5.27 3.03
N THR A 459 2.67 -4.78 4.26
CA THR A 459 2.36 -5.56 5.46
C THR A 459 1.36 -4.84 6.35
N HIS A 460 1.20 -5.34 7.57
CA HIS A 460 0.34 -4.80 8.64
C HIS A 460 -1.04 -5.45 8.79
N TYR A 461 -1.28 -6.58 8.12
CA TYR A 461 -2.37 -7.53 8.39
C TYR A 461 -2.07 -8.87 7.72
N SER A 462 -2.73 -9.95 8.15
CA SER A 462 -2.70 -11.23 7.42
C SER A 462 -3.20 -11.08 5.98
N GLY A 463 -2.60 -11.80 5.05
CA GLY A 463 -3.15 -11.96 3.70
C GLY A 463 -2.52 -11.15 2.56
N PRO A 464 -1.71 -10.09 2.76
CA PRO A 464 -1.02 -9.45 1.65
C PRO A 464 -0.11 -10.41 0.90
N HIS A 465 -0.18 -10.36 -0.43
CA HIS A 465 0.59 -11.24 -1.29
C HIS A 465 0.89 -10.68 -2.68
N HIS A 466 1.96 -11.17 -3.30
CA HIS A 466 2.32 -10.95 -4.71
C HIS A 466 2.52 -9.49 -5.14
N VAL A 467 3.05 -8.64 -4.25
CA VAL A 467 3.40 -7.24 -4.57
C VAL A 467 4.84 -7.15 -5.11
N LEU A 468 5.02 -6.39 -6.21
CA LEU A 468 6.33 -5.99 -6.73
C LEU A 468 6.69 -4.58 -6.30
N PHE A 469 7.84 -4.42 -5.66
CA PHE A 469 8.52 -3.16 -5.42
C PHE A 469 9.67 -3.02 -6.41
N GLU A 470 9.55 -2.13 -7.40
CA GLU A 470 10.56 -1.97 -8.45
C GLU A 470 11.15 -0.56 -8.54
N GLY A 471 12.48 -0.43 -8.47
CA GLY A 471 13.12 0.84 -8.84
C GLY A 471 12.82 1.99 -7.88
N ASN A 472 12.36 1.72 -6.67
CA ASN A 472 12.06 2.74 -5.67
C ASN A 472 13.33 3.17 -4.91
N TRP A 473 13.27 4.35 -4.31
CA TRP A 473 14.15 4.76 -3.23
C TRP A 473 13.35 4.67 -1.93
N GLY A 474 13.93 4.04 -0.91
CA GLY A 474 13.35 3.98 0.44
C GLY A 474 14.42 4.01 1.52
N ASP A 475 14.04 4.41 2.74
CA ASP A 475 14.94 4.31 3.88
C ASP A 475 15.16 2.82 4.28
N ASN A 476 14.19 1.93 4.04
CA ASN A 476 14.30 0.48 4.22
C ASN A 476 13.30 -0.32 3.34
N LEU A 477 13.65 -1.58 3.05
CA LEU A 477 12.80 -2.57 2.37
C LEU A 477 12.33 -3.62 3.37
N ASP A 478 11.06 -3.59 3.77
CA ASP A 478 10.67 -4.27 4.99
C ASP A 478 9.25 -4.87 4.98
N GLY A 479 8.87 -5.41 6.13
CA GLY A 479 7.54 -5.89 6.44
C GLY A 479 7.41 -6.28 7.90
N ASP A 480 6.42 -5.74 8.60
CA ASP A 480 6.10 -6.14 9.97
C ASP A 480 5.15 -7.34 10.00
N HIS A 481 4.97 -7.94 11.18
CA HIS A 481 4.00 -9.02 11.42
C HIS A 481 2.96 -8.63 12.48
N THR A 482 2.73 -7.32 12.65
CA THR A 482 1.95 -6.76 13.76
C THR A 482 0.56 -7.40 13.83
N HIS A 483 -0.12 -7.51 12.68
CA HIS A 483 -1.46 -8.08 12.62
C HIS A 483 -1.56 -9.37 11.79
N GLY A 484 -0.47 -10.13 11.76
CA GLY A 484 -0.31 -11.34 10.95
C GLY A 484 0.73 -11.16 9.85
N ASN A 485 0.92 -12.20 9.05
CA ASN A 485 1.99 -12.23 8.06
C ASN A 485 1.58 -11.75 6.67
N SER A 486 2.60 -11.38 5.91
CA SER A 486 2.56 -11.11 4.48
C SER A 486 3.52 -12.05 3.74
N VAL A 487 3.24 -12.33 2.47
CA VAL A 487 3.95 -13.36 1.70
C VAL A 487 4.22 -12.94 0.26
N TYR A 488 5.18 -13.57 -0.41
CA TYR A 488 5.42 -13.37 -1.85
C TYR A 488 5.72 -11.92 -2.26
N MET A 489 6.46 -11.18 -1.43
CA MET A 489 6.87 -9.81 -1.75
C MET A 489 8.18 -9.81 -2.55
N THR A 490 8.21 -9.09 -3.66
CA THR A 490 9.39 -8.99 -4.52
C THR A 490 9.95 -7.58 -4.52
N PHE A 491 11.18 -7.41 -4.05
CA PHE A 491 11.94 -6.18 -4.12
C PHE A 491 12.97 -6.28 -5.24
N PHE A 492 12.76 -5.55 -6.33
CA PHE A 492 13.60 -5.55 -7.51
C PHE A 492 14.20 -4.18 -7.81
N ARG A 493 15.54 -4.08 -7.98
CA ARG A 493 16.19 -2.83 -8.39
C ARG A 493 15.86 -1.60 -7.54
N ASN A 494 15.56 -1.77 -6.26
CA ASN A 494 15.38 -0.65 -5.35
C ASN A 494 16.73 -0.15 -4.84
N GLN A 495 16.80 1.12 -4.48
CA GLN A 495 17.81 1.64 -3.59
C GLN A 495 17.23 1.71 -2.18
N SER A 496 17.91 1.09 -1.22
CA SER A 496 17.63 1.35 0.20
C SER A 496 18.87 1.76 0.95
N THR A 497 18.75 2.86 1.69
CA THR A 497 19.86 3.49 2.43
C THR A 497 20.07 2.88 3.81
N GLY A 498 19.03 2.29 4.41
CA GLY A 498 18.97 1.82 5.79
C GLY A 498 18.90 2.92 6.85
N MET A 499 18.71 4.17 6.43
CA MET A 499 18.61 5.38 7.26
C MET A 499 17.83 6.45 6.50
N ARG A 500 17.20 7.38 7.22
CA ARG A 500 16.49 8.51 6.61
C ARG A 500 17.46 9.59 6.15
N THR A 501 17.09 10.30 5.10
CA THR A 501 17.75 11.57 4.76
C THR A 501 17.58 12.56 5.92
N PRO A 502 18.53 13.47 6.21
CA PRO A 502 18.29 14.46 7.25
C PRO A 502 17.05 15.32 6.95
N PHE A 503 16.13 15.40 7.90
CA PHE A 503 14.90 16.18 7.81
C PHE A 503 14.68 17.01 9.07
N THR A 504 13.67 17.88 9.07
CA THR A 504 13.25 18.60 10.27
C THR A 504 11.99 17.95 10.81
N ASP A 505 12.05 17.37 12.02
CA ASP A 505 10.82 17.03 12.73
C ASP A 505 10.14 18.35 13.10
N LEU A 506 9.04 18.61 12.39
CA LEU A 506 8.30 19.83 12.54
C LEU A 506 7.50 19.87 13.86
N SER A 507 7.19 18.71 14.46
CA SER A 507 6.53 18.63 15.77
C SER A 507 7.42 19.12 16.92
N LEU A 508 8.74 19.07 16.72
CA LEU A 508 9.75 19.59 17.66
C LEU A 508 10.46 20.85 17.15
N ASN A 509 10.33 21.15 15.86
CA ASN A 509 11.17 22.10 15.13
C ASN A 509 12.67 21.81 15.37
N GLN A 510 13.05 20.54 15.24
CA GLN A 510 14.41 20.03 15.44
C GLN A 510 14.88 19.24 14.22
N THR A 511 16.18 19.19 14.00
CA THR A 511 16.77 18.38 12.92
C THR A 511 16.91 16.93 13.36
N VAL A 512 16.45 16.00 12.52
CA VAL A 512 16.78 14.58 12.59
C VAL A 512 17.91 14.30 11.60
N ASN A 513 18.93 13.58 12.05
CA ASN A 513 20.05 13.17 11.22
C ASN A 513 20.59 11.82 11.72
N ASP A 514 20.11 10.76 11.09
CA ASP A 514 20.41 9.38 11.46
C ASP A 514 21.92 9.09 11.43
N ALA A 515 22.62 9.58 10.39
CA ALA A 515 24.06 9.40 10.23
C ALA A 515 24.88 10.13 11.31
N ALA A 516 24.36 11.23 11.85
CA ALA A 516 24.95 11.96 12.97
C ALA A 516 24.50 11.45 14.35
N GLY A 517 23.59 10.46 14.39
CA GLY A 517 23.02 9.94 15.63
C GLY A 517 22.07 10.91 16.33
N ILE A 518 21.41 11.80 15.57
CA ILE A 518 20.52 12.83 16.09
C ILE A 518 19.07 12.44 15.79
N ALA A 519 18.31 12.12 16.82
CA ALA A 519 16.87 11.93 16.81
C ALA A 519 16.34 12.08 18.24
N TYR A 520 15.04 11.95 18.46
CA TYR A 520 14.37 12.30 19.70
C TYR A 520 13.40 11.19 20.13
N ALA A 521 13.59 10.70 21.35
CA ALA A 521 12.64 9.83 22.00
C ALA A 521 11.68 10.69 22.83
N CYS A 522 10.40 10.55 22.55
CA CYS A 522 9.32 11.29 23.18
C CYS A 522 8.53 10.31 24.03
N GLY A 523 8.50 10.48 25.36
CA GLY A 523 7.61 9.71 26.22
C GLY A 523 6.17 10.21 26.10
N THR A 524 5.28 9.73 26.97
CA THR A 524 3.86 10.16 27.02
C THR A 524 3.63 11.61 27.48
N SER A 525 4.70 12.40 27.65
CA SER A 525 4.66 13.81 28.08
C SER A 525 4.62 14.80 26.90
N GLY A 526 4.45 14.29 25.67
CA GLY A 526 4.43 15.07 24.45
C GLY A 526 5.78 15.77 24.17
N PRO A 527 5.77 16.84 23.34
CA PRO A 527 6.96 17.59 22.93
C PRO A 527 7.89 18.02 24.06
N SER A 528 7.32 18.36 25.23
CA SER A 528 8.09 18.82 26.39
C SER A 528 8.96 17.74 27.04
N GLY A 529 8.64 16.46 26.79
CA GLY A 529 9.36 15.30 27.32
C GLY A 529 10.38 14.69 26.37
N CYS A 530 10.54 15.23 25.16
CA CYS A 530 11.42 14.66 24.16
C CYS A 530 12.89 14.89 24.52
N THR A 531 13.70 13.85 24.37
CA THR A 531 15.14 13.90 24.65
C THR A 531 15.94 13.28 23.52
N LEU A 532 17.15 13.81 23.28
CA LEU A 532 18.06 13.29 22.26
C LEU A 532 18.28 11.78 22.49
N ASN A 533 18.02 11.00 21.45
CA ASN A 533 18.18 9.56 21.44
C ASN A 533 18.90 9.12 20.16
N LYS A 534 19.54 7.94 20.22
CA LYS A 534 20.18 7.38 19.03
C LYS A 534 19.09 6.80 18.12
N PRO A 535 18.99 7.23 16.86
CA PRO A 535 18.05 6.66 15.92
C PRO A 535 18.29 5.18 15.65
N GLY A 536 17.22 4.45 15.37
CA GLY A 536 17.25 3.05 14.97
C GLY A 536 15.84 2.44 14.96
N PRO A 537 15.70 1.18 14.54
CA PRO A 537 16.73 0.29 13.99
C PRO A 537 17.22 0.67 12.59
N PHE A 538 18.53 0.61 12.35
CA PHE A 538 19.12 0.80 11.02
C PHE A 538 19.22 -0.51 10.24
N ARG A 539 18.46 -0.62 9.14
CA ARG A 539 18.45 -1.79 8.26
C ARG A 539 18.09 -1.41 6.83
N ALA A 540 18.87 -1.84 5.84
CA ALA A 540 18.51 -1.58 4.44
C ALA A 540 17.38 -2.51 3.96
N ALA A 541 17.38 -3.76 4.41
CA ALA A 541 16.27 -4.67 4.23
C ALA A 541 16.07 -5.51 5.49
N GLY A 542 14.83 -5.84 5.84
CA GLY A 542 14.65 -6.59 7.07
C GLY A 542 13.24 -7.05 7.41
N PRO A 543 12.52 -7.80 6.56
CA PRO A 543 11.23 -8.35 6.94
C PRO A 543 11.30 -9.06 8.31
N ALA A 544 10.36 -8.71 9.18
CA ALA A 544 10.20 -9.29 10.49
C ALA A 544 9.86 -10.79 10.42
N ALA A 545 9.91 -11.46 11.57
CA ALA A 545 9.53 -12.86 11.73
C ALA A 545 8.19 -13.19 11.03
N TYR A 546 8.03 -14.45 10.61
CA TYR A 546 6.79 -14.97 9.98
C TYR A 546 6.46 -14.47 8.56
N ASN A 547 7.17 -13.45 8.04
CA ASN A 547 7.02 -12.95 6.68
C ASN A 547 7.89 -13.73 5.69
N TYR A 548 7.34 -14.82 5.15
CA TYR A 548 8.05 -15.75 4.28
C TYR A 548 7.82 -15.49 2.77
N TRP A 549 8.69 -16.07 1.93
CA TRP A 549 8.72 -15.94 0.46
C TRP A 549 8.97 -14.52 -0.03
N TYR A 550 9.90 -13.83 0.61
CA TYR A 550 10.36 -12.54 0.12
C TYR A 550 11.53 -12.74 -0.84
N ALA A 551 11.55 -11.94 -1.91
CA ALA A 551 12.64 -11.93 -2.88
C ALA A 551 13.29 -10.55 -2.90
N PHE A 552 14.59 -10.49 -2.64
CA PHE A 552 15.43 -9.31 -2.82
C PHE A 552 16.33 -9.56 -4.02
N VAL A 553 16.01 -8.95 -5.16
CA VAL A 553 16.71 -9.19 -6.42
C VAL A 553 17.24 -7.89 -6.99
N GLY A 554 18.54 -7.82 -7.26
CA GLY A 554 19.09 -6.68 -7.99
C GLY A 554 18.98 -5.32 -7.29
N ASN A 555 18.89 -5.26 -5.96
CA ASN A 555 18.81 -4.00 -5.21
C ASN A 555 20.22 -3.43 -4.93
N VAL A 556 20.28 -2.15 -4.55
CA VAL A 556 21.47 -1.49 -4.01
C VAL A 556 21.19 -1.10 -2.56
N LEU A 557 21.98 -1.66 -1.64
CA LEU A 557 21.73 -1.59 -0.21
C LEU A 557 22.83 -0.84 0.54
N GLY A 558 22.41 0.06 1.42
CA GLY A 558 23.26 0.97 2.18
C GLY A 558 23.64 2.23 1.42
N VAL A 559 24.56 3.00 1.99
CA VAL A 559 25.06 4.26 1.44
C VAL A 559 26.59 4.24 1.36
N ALA A 560 27.13 4.68 0.22
CA ALA A 560 28.57 4.76 -0.01
C ALA A 560 29.29 5.55 1.10
N GLY A 561 30.33 4.97 1.67
CA GLY A 561 31.11 5.59 2.76
C GLY A 561 30.42 5.65 4.12
N VAL A 562 29.10 5.39 4.20
CA VAL A 562 28.35 5.40 5.46
C VAL A 562 28.07 3.98 5.95
N SER A 563 27.56 3.09 5.09
CA SER A 563 27.24 1.71 5.46
C SER A 563 28.49 0.82 5.45
N THR A 564 29.45 1.10 6.32
CA THR A 564 30.74 0.38 6.40
C THR A 564 30.92 -0.31 7.75
N ALA A 565 31.78 -1.33 7.80
CA ALA A 565 32.14 -1.99 9.06
C ALA A 565 32.74 -1.02 10.09
N ALA A 566 33.47 0.01 9.63
CA ALA A 566 34.02 1.06 10.49
C ALA A 566 32.95 1.91 11.18
N ASN A 567 31.78 2.05 10.55
CA ASN A 567 30.62 2.74 11.10
C ASN A 567 29.64 1.77 11.80
N GLY A 568 30.09 0.55 12.13
CA GLY A 568 29.31 -0.42 12.90
C GLY A 568 28.28 -1.20 12.10
N TRP A 569 28.32 -1.14 10.76
CA TRP A 569 27.43 -1.94 9.91
C TRP A 569 27.92 -3.38 9.80
N THR A 570 26.99 -4.32 9.90
CA THR A 570 27.22 -5.73 9.58
C THR A 570 26.27 -6.21 8.51
N TYR A 571 26.61 -7.31 7.85
CA TYR A 571 25.82 -7.79 6.72
C TYR A 571 24.46 -8.28 7.19
N GLN A 572 24.43 -9.10 8.24
CA GLN A 572 23.19 -9.62 8.81
C GLN A 572 23.29 -9.72 10.34
N GLY A 573 22.16 -9.58 11.03
CA GLY A 573 22.12 -9.64 12.50
C GLY A 573 20.82 -9.09 13.09
N ASP A 574 20.81 -8.97 14.41
CA ASP A 574 19.71 -8.46 15.23
C ASP A 574 19.73 -6.92 15.36
N PHE A 575 18.95 -6.38 16.28
CA PHE A 575 18.85 -4.96 16.60
C PHE A 575 20.09 -4.28 17.18
N THR A 576 21.12 -5.04 17.57
CA THR A 576 22.22 -4.50 18.39
C THR A 576 23.18 -3.59 17.63
N ALA A 577 23.13 -3.58 16.29
CA ALA A 577 23.91 -2.70 15.44
C ALA A 577 23.25 -2.53 14.07
N SER A 578 23.81 -1.65 13.24
CA SER A 578 23.28 -1.37 11.90
C SER A 578 23.45 -2.58 10.98
N ARG A 579 22.45 -2.87 10.15
CA ARG A 579 22.41 -4.06 9.30
C ARG A 579 22.20 -3.72 7.83
N ILE A 580 22.84 -4.46 6.93
CA ILE A 580 22.35 -4.51 5.54
C ILE A 580 21.03 -5.31 5.53
N PHE A 581 21.05 -6.50 6.12
CA PHE A 581 19.91 -7.39 6.26
C PHE A 581 19.59 -7.63 7.75
N MET A 582 18.40 -7.25 8.19
CA MET A 582 17.89 -7.61 9.52
C MET A 582 16.73 -8.59 9.32
N LEU A 583 17.01 -9.82 8.90
CA LEU A 583 15.93 -10.76 8.52
C LEU A 583 15.36 -11.50 9.73
N GLY A 584 14.05 -11.66 9.76
CA GLY A 584 13.35 -12.51 10.72
C GLY A 584 13.33 -11.96 12.14
N TRP A 585 13.51 -10.65 12.32
CA TRP A 585 13.55 -10.06 13.65
C TRP A 585 12.18 -10.06 14.32
N ASN A 586 12.18 -10.04 15.65
CA ASN A 586 11.00 -9.87 16.49
C ASN A 586 11.32 -8.86 17.60
N SER A 587 10.42 -7.92 17.87
CA SER A 587 10.57 -6.88 18.92
C SER A 587 10.41 -7.43 20.35
N GLY A 588 9.88 -8.64 20.51
CA GLY A 588 9.82 -9.37 21.79
C GLY A 588 11.13 -10.12 22.14
N PRO A 589 11.18 -10.85 23.28
CA PRO A 589 12.28 -11.75 23.60
C PRO A 589 12.24 -12.94 22.63
N GLY A 590 12.83 -12.79 21.44
CA GLY A 590 12.52 -13.69 20.33
C GLY A 590 13.64 -14.05 19.38
N GLY A 591 14.78 -13.35 19.40
CA GLY A 591 15.87 -13.64 18.46
C GLY A 591 15.43 -13.52 16.99
N GLN A 592 16.23 -14.08 16.08
CA GLN A 592 15.96 -14.09 14.65
C GLN A 592 15.24 -15.38 14.25
N ASP A 593 14.22 -15.27 13.41
CA ASP A 593 13.54 -16.41 12.79
C ASP A 593 14.56 -17.24 12.00
N PRO A 594 14.79 -18.51 12.41
CA PRO A 594 15.84 -19.33 11.82
C PRO A 594 15.53 -19.70 10.37
N TYR A 595 14.29 -19.60 9.91
CA TYR A 595 13.90 -19.86 8.53
C TYR A 595 14.07 -18.64 7.62
N LEU A 596 14.13 -17.44 8.17
CA LEU A 596 14.33 -16.20 7.42
C LEU A 596 15.81 -15.80 7.32
N ASN A 597 16.74 -16.73 7.56
CA ASN A 597 18.17 -16.43 7.58
C ASN A 597 18.80 -16.14 6.20
N GLY A 598 18.08 -16.33 5.09
CA GLY A 598 18.58 -16.08 3.73
C GLY A 598 19.62 -17.09 3.21
N VAL A 599 19.94 -18.16 3.95
CA VAL A 599 20.98 -19.14 3.60
C VAL A 599 20.44 -20.28 2.71
N SER A 600 19.22 -20.77 2.97
CA SER A 600 18.65 -21.91 2.23
C SER A 600 17.87 -21.50 0.97
N GLY A 601 17.61 -20.20 0.78
CA GLY A 601 16.76 -19.68 -0.31
C GLY A 601 15.28 -20.08 -0.21
N SER A 602 14.88 -20.86 0.80
CA SER A 602 13.56 -21.49 0.85
C SER A 602 12.41 -20.51 1.11
N TYR A 603 12.69 -19.45 1.88
CA TYR A 603 11.72 -18.42 2.27
C TYR A 603 12.22 -17.00 2.02
N ILE A 604 13.52 -16.81 1.87
CA ILE A 604 14.12 -15.53 1.52
C ILE A 604 15.05 -15.78 0.35
N PHE A 605 14.74 -15.20 -0.80
CA PHE A 605 15.55 -15.28 -2.00
C PHE A 605 16.38 -14.01 -2.14
N ILE A 606 17.71 -14.12 -2.17
CA ILE A 606 18.64 -12.99 -2.28
C ILE A 606 19.53 -13.20 -3.49
N HIS A 607 19.41 -12.35 -4.50
CA HIS A 607 20.13 -12.56 -5.76
C HIS A 607 20.46 -11.26 -6.50
N GLY A 608 21.74 -11.02 -6.81
CA GLY A 608 22.19 -9.87 -7.59
C GLY A 608 22.18 -8.53 -6.85
N ASN A 609 22.05 -8.52 -5.52
CA ASN A 609 22.05 -7.28 -4.74
C ASN A 609 23.48 -6.77 -4.53
N TYR A 610 23.72 -5.48 -4.74
CA TYR A 610 24.96 -4.82 -4.33
C TYR A 610 24.81 -4.25 -2.93
N ASP A 611 25.81 -4.41 -2.07
CA ASP A 611 25.84 -3.79 -0.75
C ASP A 611 27.11 -2.94 -0.55
N TYR A 612 26.97 -1.73 0.00
CA TYR A 612 28.08 -0.82 0.25
C TYR A 612 28.99 -1.24 1.43
N LEU A 613 28.54 -2.21 2.23
CA LEU A 613 29.36 -2.79 3.30
C LEU A 613 30.52 -3.61 2.72
N ASN A 614 30.23 -4.48 1.76
CA ASN A 614 31.20 -5.36 1.11
C ASN A 614 31.70 -4.78 -0.23
N ASN A 615 31.05 -3.73 -0.75
CA ASN A 615 31.31 -3.16 -2.07
C ASN A 615 31.28 -4.22 -3.18
N SER A 616 30.32 -5.13 -3.11
CA SER A 616 30.24 -6.30 -4.00
C SER A 616 28.79 -6.68 -4.28
N VAL A 617 28.56 -7.28 -5.45
CA VAL A 617 27.28 -7.95 -5.75
C VAL A 617 27.26 -9.33 -5.10
N LYS A 618 26.16 -9.66 -4.42
CA LYS A 618 25.88 -10.98 -3.85
C LYS A 618 24.93 -11.75 -4.76
N TRP A 619 25.34 -12.95 -5.16
CA TRP A 619 24.56 -13.86 -5.99
C TRP A 619 24.20 -15.12 -5.20
N ASP A 620 22.96 -15.59 -5.36
CA ASP A 620 22.58 -16.93 -4.92
C ASP A 620 23.38 -17.98 -5.72
N SER A 621 24.07 -18.88 -5.02
CA SER A 621 24.93 -19.88 -5.66
C SER A 621 24.17 -20.97 -6.42
N ASN A 622 22.87 -21.12 -6.15
CA ASN A 622 22.02 -22.12 -6.81
C ASN A 622 21.33 -21.55 -8.06
N THR A 623 21.46 -20.25 -8.32
CA THR A 623 20.86 -19.56 -9.46
C THR A 623 21.96 -19.13 -10.43
N PRO A 624 22.21 -19.90 -11.53
CA PRO A 624 23.30 -19.62 -12.45
C PRO A 624 23.05 -18.41 -13.36
N ASP A 625 21.80 -18.03 -13.58
CA ASP A 625 21.47 -16.81 -14.34
C ASP A 625 21.79 -15.59 -13.49
N GLN A 626 22.58 -14.67 -14.04
CA GLN A 626 22.94 -13.39 -13.40
C GLN A 626 22.47 -12.20 -14.24
N THR A 627 21.58 -12.46 -15.22
CA THR A 627 21.01 -11.43 -16.09
C THR A 627 19.83 -10.79 -15.39
N LEU A 628 19.98 -9.51 -15.01
CA LEU A 628 18.89 -8.74 -14.46
C LEU A 628 18.18 -7.96 -15.58
N PRO A 629 16.88 -8.19 -15.85
CA PRO A 629 16.14 -7.40 -16.84
C PRO A 629 16.04 -5.93 -16.40
N ASN A 630 15.59 -5.05 -17.28
CA ASN A 630 15.39 -3.64 -16.91
C ASN A 630 14.20 -3.46 -15.96
N SER A 631 13.17 -4.30 -16.12
CA SER A 631 11.93 -4.29 -15.33
C SER A 631 11.29 -5.69 -15.36
N PHE A 632 10.52 -6.01 -14.32
CA PHE A 632 9.67 -7.20 -14.27
C PHE A 632 8.22 -6.94 -14.73
N TYR A 633 7.81 -5.69 -14.95
CA TYR A 633 6.45 -5.37 -15.41
C TYR A 633 6.40 -4.46 -16.66
N LEU A 634 7.48 -3.71 -16.94
CA LEU A 634 7.55 -2.82 -18.10
C LEU A 634 8.35 -3.42 -19.25
N ALA A 635 7.77 -3.36 -20.44
CA ALA A 635 8.47 -3.73 -21.68
C ALA A 635 9.43 -2.64 -22.20
N SER A 636 9.29 -1.39 -21.73
CA SER A 636 10.08 -0.26 -22.21
C SER A 636 10.20 0.86 -21.18
N LYS A 637 11.11 1.81 -21.43
CA LYS A 637 11.41 2.95 -20.57
C LYS A 637 10.15 3.80 -20.31
N PRO A 638 9.77 4.06 -19.05
CA PRO A 638 8.64 4.94 -18.75
C PRO A 638 8.84 6.37 -19.29
N VAL A 639 7.74 7.01 -19.67
CA VAL A 639 7.75 8.37 -20.23
C VAL A 639 8.35 9.41 -19.29
N PHE A 640 8.16 9.27 -17.97
CA PHE A 640 8.70 10.20 -16.98
C PHE A 640 10.23 10.10 -16.81
N PHE A 641 10.87 8.99 -17.21
CA PHE A 641 12.33 8.94 -17.34
C PHE A 641 12.84 9.63 -18.61
N SER A 642 11.96 10.02 -19.53
CA SER A 642 12.31 10.80 -20.71
C SER A 642 12.04 12.30 -20.50
N ALA A 643 11.45 12.68 -19.38
CA ALA A 643 11.21 14.07 -19.00
C ALA A 643 12.51 14.76 -18.49
N GLY A 644 12.47 16.10 -18.37
CA GLY A 644 13.60 16.92 -17.95
C GLY A 644 14.59 17.28 -19.08
N SER A 645 15.50 18.21 -18.82
CA SER A 645 16.51 18.67 -19.80
C SER A 645 17.62 17.61 -20.02
N GLY A 646 17.32 16.58 -20.82
CA GLY A 646 18.28 15.52 -21.20
C GLY A 646 17.82 14.09 -20.88
N GLY A 647 16.69 13.92 -20.20
CA GLY A 647 16.18 12.63 -19.76
C GLY A 647 16.96 12.03 -18.59
N TYR A 648 16.33 11.10 -17.88
CA TYR A 648 16.91 10.32 -16.80
C TYR A 648 17.36 8.94 -17.32
N PRO A 649 18.47 8.37 -16.80
CA PRO A 649 18.87 7.01 -17.14
C PRO A 649 17.86 5.99 -16.63
N TRP A 650 17.61 4.92 -17.41
CA TRP A 650 16.72 3.83 -17.04
C TRP A 650 17.33 2.49 -17.46
N PRO A 651 17.42 1.49 -16.55
CA PRO A 651 17.12 1.58 -15.12
C PRO A 651 18.12 2.49 -14.38
N TRP A 652 17.67 3.19 -13.34
CA TRP A 652 18.52 4.09 -12.55
C TRP A 652 19.28 3.37 -11.42
N VAL A 653 18.83 2.16 -11.05
CA VAL A 653 19.53 1.25 -10.13
C VAL A 653 20.15 0.12 -10.93
N THR A 654 21.47 0.01 -10.87
CA THR A 654 22.30 -0.92 -11.67
C THR A 654 23.37 -1.59 -10.81
N PRO A 655 23.02 -2.62 -10.01
CA PRO A 655 23.92 -3.23 -9.03
C PRO A 655 25.23 -3.74 -9.63
N THR A 656 25.16 -4.30 -10.84
CA THR A 656 26.28 -4.89 -11.58
C THR A 656 27.05 -3.87 -12.43
N GLY A 657 26.56 -2.63 -12.51
CA GLY A 657 27.20 -1.55 -13.27
C GLY A 657 28.44 -0.99 -12.57
N ALA A 658 29.24 -0.21 -13.29
CA ALA A 658 30.36 0.53 -12.70
C ALA A 658 29.89 1.63 -11.73
N GLN A 659 28.66 2.12 -11.91
CA GLN A 659 27.94 2.97 -10.97
C GLN A 659 26.68 2.22 -10.54
N GLN A 660 26.50 2.02 -9.24
CA GLN A 660 25.37 1.28 -8.69
C GLN A 660 24.08 2.09 -8.78
N ILE A 661 24.18 3.38 -8.47
CA ILE A 661 23.11 4.37 -8.62
C ILE A 661 23.53 5.32 -9.72
N GLN A 662 22.70 5.42 -10.76
CA GLN A 662 22.95 6.32 -11.88
C GLN A 662 22.83 7.78 -11.42
N THR A 663 23.47 8.68 -12.16
CA THR A 663 23.40 10.12 -11.90
C THR A 663 22.31 10.77 -12.74
N GLY A 664 21.59 11.72 -12.16
CA GLY A 664 20.53 12.45 -12.86
C GLY A 664 21.09 13.43 -13.91
N PRO A 665 20.21 13.98 -14.76
CA PRO A 665 20.59 15.02 -15.72
C PRO A 665 21.09 16.29 -15.01
N SER A 666 21.89 17.10 -15.71
CA SER A 666 22.53 18.30 -15.17
C SER A 666 21.57 19.46 -14.81
N GLY A 667 20.26 19.31 -15.03
CA GLY A 667 19.22 20.33 -14.84
C GLY A 667 19.10 20.89 -13.42
N CYS A 668 19.51 20.13 -12.40
CA CYS A 668 19.56 20.59 -11.00
C CYS A 668 20.97 20.93 -10.52
N GLY A 669 21.78 21.62 -11.33
CA GLY A 669 23.18 21.91 -10.97
C GLY A 669 24.07 20.66 -10.84
N GLY A 670 23.65 19.53 -11.42
CA GLY A 670 24.38 18.26 -11.40
C GLY A 670 24.26 17.44 -10.12
N THR A 671 23.37 17.80 -9.19
CA THR A 671 23.20 17.09 -7.89
C THR A 671 21.95 16.23 -7.80
N CYS A 672 21.00 16.37 -8.73
CA CYS A 672 19.74 15.61 -8.68
C CYS A 672 19.94 14.10 -8.86
N SER A 673 19.15 13.34 -8.13
CA SER A 673 19.00 11.90 -8.30
C SER A 673 18.62 11.51 -9.74
N ALA A 674 19.04 10.32 -10.18
CA ALA A 674 18.54 9.72 -11.41
C ALA A 674 17.11 9.20 -11.32
N LEU A 675 16.56 9.10 -10.11
CA LEU A 675 15.15 8.78 -9.87
C LEU A 675 14.31 10.07 -10.04
N PRO A 676 13.38 10.14 -11.02
CA PRO A 676 12.61 11.35 -11.28
C PRO A 676 11.80 11.84 -10.07
N ALA A 677 11.21 10.94 -9.28
CA ALA A 677 10.46 11.31 -8.06
C ALA A 677 11.36 12.04 -7.05
N LYS A 678 12.56 11.50 -6.76
CA LYS A 678 13.53 12.12 -5.86
C LYS A 678 14.09 13.42 -6.42
N ALA A 679 14.35 13.48 -7.73
CA ALA A 679 14.82 14.71 -8.39
C ALA A 679 13.80 15.86 -8.24
N ARG A 680 12.49 15.57 -8.38
CA ARG A 680 11.43 16.55 -8.14
C ARG A 680 11.39 17.02 -6.69
N TYR A 681 11.54 16.09 -5.74
CA TYR A 681 11.61 16.43 -4.32
C TYR A 681 12.82 17.33 -4.00
N GLU A 682 14.01 16.96 -4.47
CA GLU A 682 15.25 17.71 -4.25
C GLU A 682 15.23 19.11 -4.91
N ALA A 683 14.50 19.27 -6.01
CA ALA A 683 14.30 20.56 -6.67
C ALA A 683 13.28 21.47 -5.94
N GLY A 684 12.58 20.96 -4.93
CA GLY A 684 11.50 21.66 -4.23
C GLY A 684 10.20 21.77 -5.03
N THR A 685 10.05 21.00 -6.10
CA THR A 685 8.87 21.00 -6.98
C THR A 685 8.31 19.57 -7.12
N PRO A 686 7.75 18.97 -6.06
CA PRO A 686 7.44 17.53 -5.97
C PRO A 686 6.47 17.02 -7.06
N LEU A 687 5.68 17.91 -7.66
CA LEU A 687 4.73 17.60 -8.73
C LEU A 687 5.19 18.02 -10.14
N ALA A 688 6.30 18.76 -10.26
CA ALA A 688 6.83 19.23 -11.54
C ALA A 688 8.28 18.80 -11.76
N GLN A 689 8.59 18.35 -12.99
CA GLN A 689 9.94 17.94 -13.35
C GLN A 689 10.90 19.16 -13.39
N PRO A 690 12.13 19.03 -12.86
CA PRO A 690 13.13 20.10 -12.88
C PRO A 690 13.75 20.36 -14.27
#